data_AF-A0A8B9F926-F1
#
_entry.id   AF-A0A8B9F926-F1
#
_cell.length_a   1.000
_cell.length_b   1.000
_cell.length_c   1.000
_cell.angle_alpha   90.00
_cell.angle_beta   90.00
_cell.angle_gamma   90.00
#
_symmetry.space_group_name_H-M   'P 1'
#
loop_
_entity.id
_entity.type
_entity.pdbx_description
1 polymer ?
#
loop_
_entity_poly.entity_id
_entity_poly.type
_entity_poly.pdbx_seq_one_letter_code
_entity_poly.pdbx_strand_id
1 'polypeptide(L)'
;MAAAAGSGAAAALWSEVNRCGQNGDFARALKSVNKILQISKDDVTALQCKVVCLIQNGNFKEALSVINTHTKVLTNDVIAFEKAYCEYRLNRIENALKTIQSASQQTDKLKELYGQVLYRLERYDDCLAAYRDLIRNSQDEYEEERKTNLSAVVAAQSTWEKVMPEDLGLREATYELCYNSACALIGQGKLNEAMKKLQRAEELCRQSLSEDSDVTEEDIEAELAIIHGQMAYIMQLQGRTEDALQLYNQIIKLKPTDVGLLAVIANNIITINKDQNVFDSKKKVKLTNAEGVEHKLSKKQLQAIEFNKALLAMYTNQADQCRKLSASLQSQSPEHLLPVLIQAAQLCREKQHAKAVGLLQDFADQHPANAAEIKLTMAQLKIAQGSVTKACMILRSIEELQHKPGMVSALVTMYSHEEDIDSAIEVFTQAIQWYQQFQPKSPVHLSLIREAANFKLKHGRKKEAISDLEELWKQNPKDVHTLAQLISAYSLVDPEKAKVLSKHLPSSDTLSLKVDVDALENSHGATYIRKKAGKLAGDNQQKEQGQGDVKKKKKKKKGKLPKNYDPKVTPDPERWLPMRERSYYRGRKKGKKKDQVGKGTQGSTTAGSSELDASRTASSPPTSPRPGSGTAVSATSNVIPPRHQKPAGAPATKKKQQQKKKKGAKGGW
;
A
#
# COMPACT_ATOMS: atom_id res chain seq x y z
N MET A 1 -51.56 37.74 40.33
CA MET A 1 -52.25 36.72 39.50
C MET A 1 -51.44 36.32 38.27
N ALA A 2 -51.39 37.11 37.18
CA ALA A 2 -50.76 36.69 35.91
C ALA A 2 -49.29 36.24 36.02
N ALA A 3 -48.45 36.96 36.78
CA ALA A 3 -47.05 36.59 36.98
C ALA A 3 -46.84 35.22 37.67
N ALA A 4 -47.74 34.85 38.60
CA ALA A 4 -47.69 33.56 39.31
C ALA A 4 -48.18 32.39 38.43
N ALA A 5 -49.09 32.64 37.48
CA ALA A 5 -49.46 31.65 36.48
C ALA A 5 -48.31 31.40 35.46
N GLY A 6 -47.57 32.46 35.11
CA GLY A 6 -46.38 32.36 34.26
C GLY A 6 -45.24 31.54 34.88
N SER A 7 -44.96 31.71 36.17
CA SER A 7 -43.91 30.94 36.87
C SER A 7 -44.25 29.46 37.00
N GLY A 8 -45.51 29.10 37.29
CA GLY A 8 -45.96 27.71 37.33
C GLY A 8 -45.83 26.99 35.97
N ALA A 9 -46.17 27.69 34.88
CA ALA A 9 -46.01 27.15 33.52
C ALA A 9 -44.53 26.97 33.13
N ALA A 10 -43.65 27.89 33.53
CA ALA A 10 -42.21 27.78 33.30
C ALA A 10 -41.59 26.61 34.07
N ALA A 11 -41.98 26.40 35.34
CA ALA A 11 -41.50 25.28 36.15
C ALA A 11 -41.89 23.92 35.54
N ALA A 12 -43.13 23.78 35.06
CA ALA A 12 -43.58 22.55 34.39
C ALA A 12 -42.79 22.27 33.09
N LEU A 13 -42.44 23.32 32.32
CA LEU A 13 -41.59 23.19 31.14
C LEU A 13 -40.17 22.75 31.50
N TRP A 14 -39.59 23.29 32.57
CA TRP A 14 -38.26 22.88 33.05
C TRP A 14 -38.22 21.41 33.50
N SER A 15 -39.23 20.94 34.24
CA SER A 15 -39.37 19.52 34.59
C SER A 15 -39.45 18.61 33.36
N GLU A 16 -40.17 19.03 32.32
CA GLU A 16 -40.26 18.30 31.05
C GLU A 16 -38.94 18.31 30.27
N VAL A 17 -38.19 19.42 30.28
CA VAL A 17 -36.84 19.48 29.67
C VAL A 17 -35.89 18.52 30.37
N ASN A 18 -35.87 18.49 31.70
CA ASN A 18 -35.02 17.58 32.47
C ASN A 18 -35.40 16.11 32.20
N ARG A 19 -36.70 15.77 32.27
CA ARG A 19 -37.20 14.41 32.01
C ARG A 19 -36.89 13.93 30.59
N CYS A 20 -37.07 14.78 29.58
CA CYS A 20 -36.73 14.43 28.20
C CYS A 20 -35.21 14.33 27.98
N GLY A 21 -34.40 15.18 28.62
CA GLY A 21 -32.95 15.11 28.56
C GLY A 21 -32.38 13.82 29.17
N GLN A 22 -32.87 13.44 30.35
CA GLN A 22 -32.51 12.17 31.01
C GLN A 22 -32.91 10.94 30.18
N ASN A 23 -34.04 11.01 29.47
CA ASN A 23 -34.53 9.93 28.60
C ASN A 23 -33.92 9.96 27.17
N GLY A 24 -33.02 10.90 26.85
CA GLY A 24 -32.44 11.05 25.50
C GLY A 24 -33.38 11.60 24.42
N ASP A 25 -34.61 12.02 24.77
CA ASP A 25 -35.58 12.61 23.83
C ASP A 25 -35.27 14.11 23.62
N PHE A 26 -34.10 14.38 23.03
CA PHE A 26 -33.62 15.73 22.76
C PHE A 26 -34.50 16.50 21.76
N ALA A 27 -35.23 15.81 20.88
CA ALA A 27 -36.17 16.41 19.95
C ALA A 27 -37.41 16.98 20.68
N ARG A 28 -37.91 16.30 21.71
CA ARG A 28 -38.99 16.82 22.58
C ARG A 28 -38.48 17.84 23.59
N ALA A 29 -37.31 17.62 24.19
CA ALA A 29 -36.67 18.62 25.06
C ALA A 29 -36.52 19.96 24.33
N LEU A 30 -36.02 19.97 23.09
CA LEU A 30 -35.89 21.16 22.25
C LEU A 30 -37.22 21.91 22.04
N LYS A 31 -38.35 21.20 21.91
CA LYS A 31 -39.69 21.84 21.80
C LYS A 31 -40.07 22.55 23.10
N SER A 32 -39.80 21.94 24.26
CA SER A 32 -40.06 22.54 25.57
C SER A 32 -39.12 23.73 25.85
N VAL A 33 -37.83 23.60 25.55
CA VAL A 33 -36.85 24.69 25.65
C VAL A 33 -37.26 25.89 24.78
N ASN A 34 -37.70 25.67 23.53
CA ASN A 34 -38.16 26.77 22.69
C ASN A 34 -39.41 27.50 23.25
N LYS A 35 -40.27 26.83 24.04
CA LYS A 35 -41.37 27.50 24.75
C LYS A 35 -40.87 28.34 25.94
N ILE A 36 -39.86 27.86 26.66
CA ILE A 36 -39.20 28.64 27.74
C ILE A 36 -38.58 29.91 27.13
N LEU A 37 -37.88 29.78 25.99
CA LEU A 37 -37.28 30.92 25.27
C LEU A 37 -38.29 31.89 24.64
N GLN A 38 -39.57 31.51 24.50
CA GLN A 38 -40.64 32.46 24.14
C GLN A 38 -41.07 33.33 25.33
N ILE A 39 -40.91 32.84 26.56
CA ILE A 39 -41.21 33.55 27.81
C ILE A 39 -40.01 34.40 28.25
N SER A 40 -38.81 33.82 28.23
CA SER A 40 -37.55 34.47 28.60
C SER A 40 -36.50 34.25 27.51
N LYS A 41 -36.29 35.24 26.64
CA LYS A 41 -35.46 35.10 25.43
C LYS A 41 -33.97 34.94 25.71
N ASP A 42 -33.50 35.60 26.78
CA ASP A 42 -32.09 35.68 27.17
C ASP A 42 -31.77 34.78 28.38
N ASP A 43 -32.60 33.76 28.62
CA ASP A 43 -32.34 32.74 29.66
C ASP A 43 -31.13 31.89 29.28
N VAL A 44 -30.01 32.08 29.99
CA VAL A 44 -28.72 31.43 29.75
C VAL A 44 -28.88 29.90 29.73
N THR A 45 -29.55 29.34 30.72
CA THR A 45 -29.73 27.89 30.87
C THR A 45 -30.58 27.34 29.73
N ALA A 46 -31.65 28.03 29.33
CA ALA A 46 -32.50 27.59 28.22
C ALA A 46 -31.76 27.68 26.89
N LEU A 47 -30.91 28.70 26.69
CA LEU A 47 -30.04 28.81 25.52
C LEU A 47 -28.97 27.69 25.50
N GLN A 48 -28.35 27.35 26.64
CA GLN A 48 -27.45 26.19 26.76
C GLN A 48 -28.18 24.88 26.45
N CYS A 49 -29.33 24.61 27.09
CA CYS A 49 -30.13 23.41 26.83
C CYS A 49 -30.56 23.31 25.35
N LYS A 50 -30.87 24.44 24.69
CA LYS A 50 -31.16 24.48 23.25
C LYS A 50 -29.95 24.04 22.43
N VAL A 51 -28.77 24.58 22.73
CA VAL A 51 -27.51 24.22 22.05
C VAL A 51 -27.20 22.73 22.24
N VAL A 52 -27.29 22.20 23.46
CA VAL A 52 -27.08 20.77 23.75
C VAL A 52 -28.09 19.89 23.00
N CYS A 53 -29.38 20.23 23.01
CA CYS A 53 -30.38 19.48 22.26
C CYS A 53 -30.11 19.52 20.75
N LEU A 54 -29.64 20.63 20.20
CA LEU A 54 -29.26 20.73 18.79
C LEU A 54 -28.03 19.88 18.47
N ILE A 55 -27.01 19.86 19.34
CA ILE A 55 -25.82 19.00 19.20
C ILE A 55 -26.21 17.51 19.20
N GLN A 56 -27.03 17.08 20.16
CA GLN A 56 -27.46 15.69 20.28
C GLN A 56 -28.35 15.23 19.12
N ASN A 57 -29.14 16.14 18.53
CA ASN A 57 -29.87 15.88 17.29
C ASN A 57 -29.01 16.01 16.01
N GLY A 58 -27.70 16.23 16.10
CA GLY A 58 -26.78 16.37 14.96
C GLY A 58 -26.80 17.73 14.24
N ASN A 59 -27.54 18.71 14.75
CA ASN A 59 -27.76 20.03 14.13
C ASN A 59 -26.65 21.04 14.46
N PHE A 60 -25.37 20.66 14.32
CA PHE A 60 -24.20 21.48 14.73
C PHE A 60 -24.18 22.89 14.13
N LYS A 61 -24.65 23.06 12.88
CA LYS A 61 -24.71 24.36 12.20
C LYS A 61 -25.76 25.29 12.81
N GLU A 62 -26.89 24.74 13.26
CA GLU A 62 -27.93 25.52 13.96
C GLU A 62 -27.48 25.85 15.38
N ALA A 63 -26.90 24.88 16.11
CA ALA A 63 -26.30 25.08 17.42
C ALA A 63 -25.29 26.25 17.40
N LEU A 64 -24.32 26.22 16.48
CA LEU A 64 -23.33 27.28 16.31
C LEU A 64 -23.95 28.63 15.91
N SER A 65 -25.07 28.63 15.17
CA SER A 65 -25.82 29.85 14.86
C SER A 65 -26.50 30.43 16.09
N VAL A 66 -27.06 29.60 16.98
CA VAL A 66 -27.66 30.03 18.26
C VAL A 66 -26.59 30.67 19.14
N ILE A 67 -25.43 30.01 19.29
CA ILE A 67 -24.27 30.52 20.04
C ILE A 67 -23.85 31.90 19.51
N ASN A 68 -23.60 32.01 18.20
CA ASN A 68 -23.13 33.25 17.58
C ASN A 68 -24.16 34.39 17.66
N THR A 69 -25.45 34.08 17.72
CA THR A 69 -26.53 35.09 17.86
C THR A 69 -26.63 35.65 19.29
N HIS A 70 -26.34 34.83 20.31
CA HIS A 70 -26.51 35.18 21.72
C HIS A 70 -25.17 35.34 22.47
N THR A 71 -24.10 35.75 21.78
CA THR A 71 -22.73 35.88 22.32
C THR A 71 -22.58 36.80 23.55
N LYS A 72 -23.53 37.72 23.77
CA LYS A 72 -23.57 38.56 24.98
C LYS A 72 -24.06 37.81 26.24
N VAL A 73 -24.76 36.70 26.05
CA VAL A 73 -25.44 35.90 27.10
C VAL A 73 -24.73 34.55 27.25
N LEU A 74 -24.47 33.88 26.13
CA LEU A 74 -23.60 32.72 26.03
C LEU A 74 -22.14 33.18 25.83
N THR A 75 -21.49 33.58 26.92
CA THR A 75 -20.05 33.89 26.92
C THR A 75 -19.21 32.62 26.68
N ASN A 76 -17.95 32.78 26.26
CA ASN A 76 -17.06 31.65 26.03
C ASN A 76 -16.97 30.71 27.27
N ASP A 77 -16.86 31.26 28.48
CA ASP A 77 -16.74 30.46 29.71
C ASP A 77 -17.96 29.57 30.01
N VAL A 78 -19.10 29.89 29.40
CA VAL A 78 -20.40 29.23 29.60
C VAL A 78 -20.70 28.18 28.49
N ILE A 79 -20.04 28.27 27.33
CA ILE A 79 -20.40 27.48 26.13
C ILE A 79 -19.18 27.02 25.29
N ALA A 80 -17.96 27.18 25.79
CA ALA A 80 -16.73 26.90 25.03
C ALA A 80 -16.68 25.47 24.47
N PHE A 81 -17.08 24.47 25.26
CA PHE A 81 -17.09 23.07 24.84
C PHE A 81 -18.08 22.85 23.69
N GLU A 82 -19.34 23.24 23.86
CA GLU A 82 -20.38 23.09 22.84
C GLU A 82 -20.03 23.83 21.55
N LYS A 83 -19.44 25.03 21.67
CA LYS A 83 -18.98 25.83 20.53
C LYS A 83 -17.83 25.15 19.79
N ALA A 84 -16.77 24.77 20.51
CA ALA A 84 -15.61 24.08 19.92
C ALA A 84 -16.03 22.73 19.31
N TYR A 85 -16.92 22.00 19.96
CA TYR A 85 -17.48 20.75 19.46
C TYR A 85 -18.28 20.96 18.16
N CYS A 86 -19.13 22.00 18.10
CA CYS A 86 -19.81 22.35 16.84
C CYS A 86 -18.80 22.71 15.73
N GLU A 87 -17.75 23.47 16.05
CA GLU A 87 -16.71 23.85 15.09
C GLU A 87 -15.94 22.61 14.59
N TYR A 88 -15.56 21.71 15.50
CA TYR A 88 -14.91 20.43 15.21
C TYR A 88 -15.77 19.54 14.29
N ARG A 89 -17.05 19.31 14.66
CA ARG A 89 -18.00 18.50 13.87
C ARG A 89 -18.33 19.11 12.50
N LEU A 90 -18.06 20.40 12.29
CA LEU A 90 -18.19 21.11 11.00
C LEU A 90 -16.86 21.22 10.24
N ASN A 91 -15.84 20.43 10.60
CA ASN A 91 -14.49 20.43 10.03
C ASN A 91 -13.75 21.79 10.11
N ARG A 92 -14.10 22.65 11.09
CA ARG A 92 -13.45 23.95 11.34
C ARG A 92 -12.40 23.81 12.44
N ILE A 93 -11.42 22.96 12.22
CA ILE A 93 -10.54 22.43 13.27
C ILE A 93 -9.69 23.55 13.92
N GLU A 94 -9.24 24.53 13.14
CA GLU A 94 -8.46 25.69 13.62
C GLU A 94 -9.32 26.63 14.48
N ASN A 95 -10.61 26.78 14.16
CA ASN A 95 -11.55 27.55 14.98
C ASN A 95 -11.84 26.83 16.29
N ALA A 96 -12.05 25.51 16.25
CA ALA A 96 -12.23 24.70 17.45
C ALA A 96 -11.01 24.81 18.38
N LEU A 97 -9.78 24.69 17.85
CA LEU A 97 -8.54 24.92 18.60
C LEU A 97 -8.53 26.29 19.28
N LYS A 98 -8.82 27.35 18.52
CA LYS A 98 -8.85 28.73 19.03
C LYS A 98 -9.92 28.92 20.12
N THR A 99 -11.10 28.33 19.95
CA THR A 99 -12.17 28.39 20.95
C THR A 99 -11.72 27.71 22.25
N ILE A 100 -11.14 26.50 22.19
CA ILE A 100 -10.63 25.76 23.36
C ILE A 100 -9.54 26.56 24.09
N GLN A 101 -8.55 27.09 23.35
CA GLN A 101 -7.46 27.89 23.92
C GLN A 101 -7.93 29.23 24.52
N SER A 102 -9.11 29.72 24.10
CA SER A 102 -9.70 30.97 24.62
C SER A 102 -10.61 30.78 25.84
N ALA A 103 -10.83 29.55 26.30
CA ALA A 103 -11.63 29.26 27.50
C ALA A 103 -10.81 29.50 28.77
N SER A 104 -11.36 30.27 29.72
CA SER A 104 -10.66 30.55 30.99
C SER A 104 -10.50 29.33 31.89
N GLN A 105 -11.43 28.36 31.79
CA GLN A 105 -11.41 27.10 32.52
C GLN A 105 -11.21 25.93 31.57
N GLN A 106 -10.14 25.16 31.78
CA GLN A 106 -9.83 23.96 31.00
C GLN A 106 -10.43 22.73 31.69
N THR A 107 -11.70 22.45 31.39
CA THR A 107 -12.41 21.26 31.88
C THR A 107 -11.95 19.99 31.16
N ASP A 108 -12.14 18.82 31.75
CA ASP A 108 -11.71 17.55 31.13
C ASP A 108 -12.40 17.28 29.79
N LYS A 109 -13.65 17.73 29.61
CA LYS A 109 -14.36 17.72 28.32
C LYS A 109 -13.65 18.57 27.25
N LEU A 110 -13.10 19.73 27.64
CA LEU A 110 -12.29 20.56 26.74
C LEU A 110 -10.93 19.92 26.46
N LYS A 111 -10.29 19.28 27.45
CA LYS A 111 -9.02 18.54 27.26
C LYS A 111 -9.17 17.33 26.32
N GLU A 112 -10.24 16.55 26.45
CA GLU A 112 -10.55 15.43 25.55
C GLU A 112 -10.71 15.93 24.11
N LEU A 113 -11.53 16.97 23.90
CA LEU A 113 -11.70 17.58 22.58
C LEU A 113 -10.40 18.23 22.06
N TYR A 114 -9.56 18.77 22.94
CA TYR A 114 -8.25 19.31 22.59
C TYR A 114 -7.32 18.23 22.03
N GLY A 115 -7.26 17.06 22.66
CA GLY A 115 -6.53 15.88 22.15
C GLY A 115 -6.99 15.50 20.74
N GLN A 116 -8.31 15.39 20.55
CA GLN A 116 -8.93 15.06 19.25
C GLN A 116 -8.64 16.12 18.17
N VAL A 117 -8.70 17.40 18.53
CA VAL A 117 -8.36 18.53 17.65
C VAL A 117 -6.88 18.51 17.26
N LEU A 118 -5.96 18.26 18.19
CA LEU A 118 -4.52 18.16 17.91
C LEU A 118 -4.19 16.98 16.98
N TYR A 119 -4.81 15.81 17.19
CA TYR A 119 -4.68 14.66 16.30
C TYR A 119 -5.10 15.00 14.87
N ARG A 120 -6.22 15.70 14.72
CA ARG A 120 -6.78 16.14 13.43
C ARG A 120 -5.95 17.23 12.73
N LEU A 121 -5.17 18.01 13.48
CA LEU A 121 -4.19 18.96 12.93
C LEU A 121 -2.84 18.32 12.59
N GLU A 122 -2.66 17.04 12.96
CA GLU A 122 -1.41 16.28 12.86
C GLU A 122 -0.30 16.85 13.76
N ARG A 123 -0.68 17.33 14.95
CA ARG A 123 0.24 17.77 16.02
C ARG A 123 0.40 16.64 17.04
N TYR A 124 1.08 15.57 16.62
CA TYR A 124 1.05 14.32 17.37
C TYR A 124 1.78 14.39 18.72
N ASP A 125 2.92 15.11 18.82
CA ASP A 125 3.63 15.30 20.10
C ASP A 125 2.75 16.01 21.16
N ASP A 126 2.10 17.10 20.78
CA ASP A 126 1.16 17.83 21.67
C ASP A 126 -0.05 16.95 22.04
N CYS A 127 -0.54 16.15 21.08
CA CYS A 127 -1.67 15.26 21.27
C CYS A 127 -1.34 14.12 22.27
N LEU A 128 -0.13 13.55 22.15
CA LEU A 128 0.40 12.54 23.05
C LEU A 128 0.52 13.08 24.48
N ALA A 129 1.03 14.31 24.64
CA ALA A 129 1.11 14.99 25.93
C ALA A 129 -0.28 15.24 26.54
N ALA A 130 -1.26 15.70 25.73
CA ALA A 130 -2.62 15.94 26.16
C ALA A 130 -3.33 14.67 26.65
N TYR A 131 -3.25 13.57 25.89
CA TYR A 131 -3.84 12.29 26.32
C TYR A 131 -3.15 11.69 27.54
N ARG A 132 -1.83 11.86 27.71
CA ARG A 132 -1.11 11.45 28.93
C ARG A 132 -1.61 12.19 30.18
N ASP A 133 -1.77 13.51 30.12
CA ASP A 133 -2.34 14.29 31.23
C ASP A 133 -3.76 13.82 31.55
N LEU A 134 -4.58 13.62 30.52
CA LEU A 134 -5.98 13.25 30.68
C LEU A 134 -6.15 11.84 31.27
N ILE A 135 -5.35 10.85 30.83
CA ILE A 135 -5.34 9.49 31.38
C ILE A 135 -4.85 9.49 32.83
N ARG A 136 -3.82 10.28 33.15
CA ARG A 136 -3.30 10.38 34.51
C ARG A 136 -4.31 11.00 35.50
N ASN A 137 -5.13 11.94 35.04
CA ASN A 137 -5.95 12.78 35.90
C ASN A 137 -7.45 12.42 35.94
N SER A 138 -7.94 11.52 35.07
CA SER A 138 -9.38 11.19 34.99
C SER A 138 -9.63 9.69 35.19
N GLN A 139 -10.34 9.34 36.26
CA GLN A 139 -10.87 8.00 36.53
C GLN A 139 -12.37 7.97 36.19
N ASP A 140 -12.69 7.39 35.04
CA ASP A 140 -14.05 7.23 34.52
C ASP A 140 -14.13 5.96 33.64
N GLU A 141 -15.31 5.68 33.09
CA GLU A 141 -15.54 4.52 32.23
C GLU A 141 -14.81 4.59 30.87
N TYR A 142 -14.28 5.76 30.47
CA TYR A 142 -13.69 6.02 29.15
C TYR A 142 -12.16 5.82 29.11
N GLU A 143 -11.58 5.12 30.09
CA GLU A 143 -10.12 4.94 30.18
C GLU A 143 -9.55 4.11 29.02
N GLU A 144 -10.28 3.08 28.55
CA GLU A 144 -9.84 2.20 27.46
C GLU A 144 -9.94 2.87 26.08
N GLU A 145 -10.95 3.69 25.85
CA GLU A 145 -11.08 4.54 24.66
C GLU A 145 -9.95 5.58 24.62
N ARG A 146 -9.62 6.20 25.77
CA ARG A 146 -8.49 7.14 25.88
C ARG A 146 -7.14 6.44 25.63
N LYS A 147 -6.94 5.21 26.13
CA LYS A 147 -5.77 4.37 25.80
C LYS A 147 -5.70 4.02 24.31
N THR A 148 -6.85 3.72 23.69
CA THR A 148 -6.96 3.43 22.25
C THR A 148 -6.60 4.66 21.41
N ASN A 149 -7.10 5.84 21.79
CA ASN A 149 -6.73 7.12 21.19
C ASN A 149 -5.23 7.40 21.34
N LEU A 150 -4.66 7.24 22.54
CA LEU A 150 -3.22 7.40 22.79
C LEU A 150 -2.37 6.47 21.91
N SER A 151 -2.79 5.21 21.76
CA SER A 151 -2.15 4.22 20.88
C SER A 151 -2.20 4.64 19.40
N ALA A 152 -3.31 5.25 18.94
CA ALA A 152 -3.42 5.81 17.60
C ALA A 152 -2.45 6.98 17.36
N VAL A 153 -2.20 7.84 18.37
CA VAL A 153 -1.17 8.90 18.28
C VAL A 153 0.22 8.30 18.05
N VAL A 154 0.61 7.30 18.84
CA VAL A 154 1.92 6.63 18.71
C VAL A 154 2.05 5.93 17.35
N ALA A 155 0.98 5.31 16.86
CA ALA A 155 0.94 4.73 15.52
C ALA A 155 1.12 5.79 14.41
N ALA A 156 0.53 6.96 14.58
CA ALA A 156 0.67 8.09 13.66
C ALA A 156 2.09 8.69 13.66
N GLN A 157 2.72 8.87 14.82
CA GLN A 157 4.13 9.32 14.94
C GLN A 157 5.08 8.34 14.23
N SER A 158 4.92 7.04 14.46
CA SER A 158 5.72 6.00 13.76
C SER A 158 5.51 6.02 12.25
N THR A 159 4.25 6.12 11.79
CA THR A 159 3.91 6.03 10.35
C THR A 159 4.30 7.29 9.59
N TRP A 160 4.07 8.48 10.16
CA TRP A 160 4.18 9.74 9.45
C TRP A 160 5.46 10.51 9.78
N GLU A 161 5.90 10.51 11.04
CA GLU A 161 7.09 11.26 11.49
C GLU A 161 8.34 10.37 11.57
N LYS A 162 8.17 9.04 11.41
CA LYS A 162 9.24 8.02 11.52
C LYS A 162 9.93 7.99 12.89
N VAL A 163 9.23 8.47 13.91
CA VAL A 163 9.67 8.41 15.31
C VAL A 163 9.57 6.96 15.79
N MET A 164 10.56 6.47 16.53
CA MET A 164 10.46 5.15 17.16
C MET A 164 9.30 5.17 18.18
N PRO A 165 8.25 4.36 18.01
CA PRO A 165 7.10 4.40 18.89
C PRO A 165 7.49 3.93 20.30
N GLU A 166 6.97 4.64 21.30
CA GLU A 166 7.16 4.32 22.71
C GLU A 166 6.36 3.07 23.10
N ASP A 167 6.94 2.21 23.94
CA ASP A 167 6.19 1.13 24.57
C ASP A 167 5.35 1.69 25.72
N LEU A 168 4.07 1.92 25.43
CA LEU A 168 3.08 2.40 26.39
C LEU A 168 2.67 1.32 27.42
N GLY A 169 3.15 0.08 27.31
CA GLY A 169 2.76 -1.03 28.18
C GLY A 169 1.28 -1.45 28.06
N LEU A 170 0.58 -0.98 27.03
CA LEU A 170 -0.84 -1.24 26.83
C LEU A 170 -1.08 -2.71 26.48
N ARG A 171 -2.00 -3.34 27.20
CA ARG A 171 -2.46 -4.69 26.87
C ARG A 171 -3.31 -4.62 25.61
N GLU A 172 -2.90 -5.33 24.57
CA GLU A 172 -3.67 -5.52 23.33
C GLU A 172 -4.89 -6.42 23.58
N ALA A 173 -5.89 -5.88 24.28
CA ALA A 173 -7.13 -6.57 24.63
C ALA A 173 -8.21 -6.39 23.56
N THR A 174 -8.24 -5.24 22.87
CA THR A 174 -9.22 -4.92 21.83
C THR A 174 -8.61 -4.99 20.42
N TYR A 175 -9.45 -5.09 19.39
CA TYR A 175 -8.98 -5.19 18.01
C TYR A 175 -8.40 -3.86 17.50
N GLU A 176 -8.89 -2.73 18.00
CA GLU A 176 -8.39 -1.38 17.70
C GLU A 176 -6.96 -1.18 18.25
N LEU A 177 -6.68 -1.68 19.46
CA LEU A 177 -5.32 -1.66 20.02
C LEU A 177 -4.37 -2.56 19.20
N CYS A 178 -4.80 -3.75 18.78
CA CYS A 178 -4.04 -4.59 17.85
C CYS A 178 -3.83 -3.90 16.49
N TYR A 179 -4.83 -3.19 15.95
CA TYR A 179 -4.75 -2.46 14.69
C TYR A 179 -3.76 -1.29 14.78
N ASN A 180 -3.84 -0.47 15.83
CA ASN A 180 -2.91 0.64 16.06
C ASN A 180 -1.47 0.14 16.25
N SER A 181 -1.27 -0.94 17.01
CA SER A 181 0.01 -1.64 17.15
C SER A 181 0.55 -2.13 15.80
N ALA A 182 -0.31 -2.68 14.93
CA ALA A 182 0.07 -3.06 13.57
C ALA A 182 0.51 -1.86 12.73
N CYS A 183 -0.23 -0.74 12.77
CA CYS A 183 0.14 0.50 12.08
C CYS A 183 1.48 1.06 12.57
N ALA A 184 1.73 1.05 13.89
CA ALA A 184 3.02 1.43 14.46
C ALA A 184 4.19 0.54 13.98
N LEU A 185 3.95 -0.75 13.72
CA LEU A 185 4.93 -1.68 13.14
C LEU A 185 5.12 -1.48 11.63
N ILE A 186 4.08 -1.05 10.89
CA ILE A 186 4.18 -0.68 9.47
C ILE A 186 5.06 0.57 9.30
N GLY A 187 4.93 1.58 10.16
CA GLY A 187 5.82 2.75 10.18
C GLY A 187 7.30 2.39 10.37
N GLN A 188 7.58 1.37 11.20
CA GLN A 188 8.92 0.80 11.39
C GLN A 188 9.40 -0.12 10.25
N GLY A 189 8.56 -0.42 9.24
CA GLY A 189 8.86 -1.39 8.19
C GLY A 189 8.82 -2.87 8.64
N LYS A 190 8.34 -3.18 9.84
CA LYS A 190 8.24 -4.55 10.41
C LYS A 190 7.01 -5.30 9.87
N LEU A 191 6.90 -5.39 8.55
CA LEU A 191 5.72 -5.86 7.82
C LEU A 191 5.21 -7.25 8.26
N ASN A 192 6.11 -8.19 8.57
CA ASN A 192 5.73 -9.54 9.00
C ASN A 192 5.16 -9.58 10.43
N GLU A 193 5.54 -8.66 11.30
CA GLU A 193 5.01 -8.55 12.66
C GLU A 193 3.66 -7.81 12.62
N ALA A 194 3.58 -6.73 11.85
CA ALA A 194 2.34 -6.01 11.59
C ALA A 194 1.23 -6.91 11.03
N MET A 195 1.54 -7.80 10.06
CA MET A 195 0.56 -8.75 9.53
C MET A 195 -0.02 -9.66 10.62
N LYS A 196 0.80 -10.14 11.56
CA LYS A 196 0.32 -10.96 12.69
C LYS A 196 -0.59 -10.17 13.63
N LYS A 197 -0.29 -8.89 13.86
CA LYS A 197 -1.14 -8.00 14.67
C LYS A 197 -2.49 -7.72 14.00
N LEU A 198 -2.52 -7.53 12.68
CA LEU A 198 -3.78 -7.40 11.93
C LEU A 198 -4.59 -8.70 11.90
N GLN A 199 -3.95 -9.86 11.77
CA GLN A 199 -4.62 -11.16 11.91
C GLN A 199 -5.24 -11.31 13.30
N ARG A 200 -4.54 -10.88 14.37
CA ARG A 200 -5.09 -10.87 15.72
C ARG A 200 -6.22 -9.86 15.90
N ALA A 201 -6.15 -8.71 15.24
CA ALA A 201 -7.24 -7.73 15.22
C ALA A 201 -8.49 -8.30 14.52
N GLU A 202 -8.33 -8.99 13.37
CA GLU A 202 -9.43 -9.69 12.70
C GLU A 202 -10.06 -10.77 13.59
N GLU A 203 -9.26 -11.61 14.26
CA GLU A 203 -9.76 -12.61 15.22
C GLU A 203 -10.60 -11.97 16.34
N LEU A 204 -10.10 -10.88 16.93
CA LEU A 204 -10.77 -10.18 18.03
C LEU A 204 -12.05 -9.48 17.57
N CYS A 205 -12.03 -8.81 16.40
CA CYS A 205 -13.19 -8.13 15.83
C CYS A 205 -14.32 -9.12 15.49
N ARG A 206 -13.99 -10.26 14.86
CA ARG A 206 -14.97 -11.34 14.64
C ARG A 206 -15.53 -11.88 15.95
N GLN A 207 -14.68 -12.07 16.98
CA GLN A 207 -15.13 -12.54 18.29
C GLN A 207 -16.13 -11.56 18.92
N SER A 208 -15.78 -10.27 19.04
CA SER A 208 -16.66 -9.26 19.65
C SER A 208 -17.98 -9.07 18.91
N LEU A 209 -18.00 -9.19 17.58
CA LEU A 209 -19.23 -9.08 16.80
C LEU A 209 -20.08 -10.36 16.83
N SER A 210 -19.46 -11.54 16.96
CA SER A 210 -20.18 -12.82 17.04
C SER A 210 -20.94 -13.06 18.35
N GLU A 211 -20.74 -12.21 19.36
CA GLU A 211 -21.49 -12.24 20.62
C GLU A 211 -22.90 -11.65 20.49
N ASP A 212 -23.15 -10.83 19.45
CA ASP A 212 -24.47 -10.28 19.12
C ASP A 212 -25.15 -11.11 18.03
N SER A 213 -26.34 -11.64 18.33
CA SER A 213 -27.10 -12.49 17.40
C SER A 213 -27.77 -11.74 16.24
N ASP A 214 -27.85 -10.41 16.33
CA ASP A 214 -28.52 -9.57 15.32
C ASP A 214 -27.54 -9.07 14.23
N VAL A 215 -26.23 -9.30 14.39
CA VAL A 215 -25.17 -8.90 13.43
C VAL A 215 -25.02 -9.94 12.31
N THR A 216 -25.02 -9.51 11.05
CA THR A 216 -24.83 -10.42 9.91
C THR A 216 -23.35 -10.59 9.51
N GLU A 217 -23.04 -11.63 8.73
CA GLU A 217 -21.70 -11.78 8.13
C GLU A 217 -21.34 -10.59 7.22
N GLU A 218 -22.32 -9.99 6.52
CA GLU A 218 -22.09 -8.76 5.76
C GLU A 218 -21.71 -7.56 6.64
N ASP A 219 -22.26 -7.45 7.86
CA ASP A 219 -21.89 -6.42 8.82
C ASP A 219 -20.48 -6.69 9.40
N ILE A 220 -20.16 -7.94 9.72
CA ILE A 220 -18.80 -8.35 10.15
C ILE A 220 -17.75 -8.02 9.08
N GLU A 221 -18.00 -8.37 7.82
CA GLU A 221 -17.08 -8.05 6.72
C GLU A 221 -17.00 -6.54 6.45
N ALA A 222 -18.05 -5.76 6.75
CA ALA A 222 -18.02 -4.30 6.64
C ALA A 222 -17.10 -3.66 7.71
N GLU A 223 -17.16 -4.12 8.96
CA GLU A 223 -16.25 -3.66 10.03
C GLU A 223 -14.80 -4.11 9.80
N LEU A 224 -14.59 -5.35 9.34
CA LEU A 224 -13.26 -5.86 8.99
C LEU A 224 -12.60 -5.16 7.79
N ALA A 225 -13.37 -4.43 6.98
CA ALA A 225 -12.88 -3.81 5.75
C ALA A 225 -11.68 -2.87 5.96
N ILE A 226 -11.58 -2.21 7.12
CA ILE A 226 -10.43 -1.36 7.49
C ILE A 226 -9.18 -2.23 7.80
N ILE A 227 -9.36 -3.33 8.53
CA ILE A 227 -8.28 -4.27 8.89
C ILE A 227 -7.75 -4.95 7.61
N HIS A 228 -8.66 -5.50 6.79
CA HIS A 228 -8.34 -6.10 5.51
C HIS A 228 -7.68 -5.11 4.54
N GLY A 229 -8.10 -3.85 4.53
CA GLY A 229 -7.48 -2.78 3.75
C GLY A 229 -6.00 -2.59 4.11
N GLN A 230 -5.69 -2.63 5.41
CA GLN A 230 -4.32 -2.53 5.90
C GLN A 230 -3.50 -3.82 5.64
N MET A 231 -4.14 -5.01 5.71
CA MET A 231 -3.50 -6.28 5.34
C MET A 231 -3.12 -6.30 3.86
N ALA A 232 -4.01 -5.86 2.98
CA ALA A 232 -3.75 -5.72 1.55
C ALA A 232 -2.63 -4.71 1.26
N TYR A 233 -2.53 -3.63 2.04
CA TYR A 233 -1.41 -2.68 1.96
C TYR A 233 -0.07 -3.34 2.33
N ILE A 234 -0.01 -4.15 3.39
CA ILE A 234 1.19 -4.95 3.70
C ILE A 234 1.52 -5.90 2.55
N MET A 235 0.54 -6.63 2.00
CA MET A 235 0.78 -7.54 0.87
C MET A 235 1.36 -6.81 -0.34
N GLN A 236 0.86 -5.61 -0.66
CA GLN A 236 1.40 -4.76 -1.72
C GLN A 236 2.85 -4.34 -1.44
N LEU A 237 3.17 -3.90 -0.22
CA LEU A 237 4.56 -3.55 0.17
C LEU A 237 5.51 -4.75 0.11
N GLN A 238 5.00 -5.97 0.34
CA GLN A 238 5.75 -7.23 0.18
C GLN A 238 5.87 -7.70 -1.28
N GLY A 239 5.34 -6.96 -2.26
CA GLY A 239 5.33 -7.34 -3.67
C GLY A 239 4.28 -8.40 -4.05
N ARG A 240 3.40 -8.79 -3.12
CA ARG A 240 2.26 -9.71 -3.35
C ARG A 240 1.07 -8.95 -3.94
N THR A 241 1.27 -8.35 -5.11
CA THR A 241 0.31 -7.42 -5.72
C THR A 241 -0.99 -8.09 -6.17
N GLU A 242 -0.97 -9.37 -6.52
CA GLU A 242 -2.18 -10.13 -6.90
C GLU A 242 -3.11 -10.34 -5.71
N ASP A 243 -2.58 -10.84 -4.59
CA ASP A 243 -3.31 -11.02 -3.32
C ASP A 243 -3.90 -9.69 -2.83
N ALA A 244 -3.07 -8.63 -2.84
CA ALA A 244 -3.50 -7.28 -2.46
C ALA A 244 -4.64 -6.77 -3.34
N LEU A 245 -4.53 -6.93 -4.67
CA LEU A 245 -5.54 -6.52 -5.63
C LEU A 245 -6.84 -7.31 -5.48
N GLN A 246 -6.77 -8.60 -5.14
CA GLN A 246 -7.96 -9.40 -4.83
C GLN A 246 -8.69 -8.83 -3.61
N LEU A 247 -7.98 -8.62 -2.50
CA LEU A 247 -8.57 -8.14 -1.25
C LEU A 247 -9.11 -6.71 -1.37
N TYR A 248 -8.41 -5.81 -2.05
CA TYR A 248 -8.91 -4.48 -2.40
C TYR A 248 -10.20 -4.51 -3.22
N ASN A 249 -10.32 -5.44 -4.19
CA ASN A 249 -11.56 -5.57 -4.97
C ASN A 249 -12.67 -6.31 -4.22
N GLN A 250 -12.38 -7.08 -3.16
CA GLN A 250 -13.40 -7.59 -2.22
C GLN A 250 -13.99 -6.43 -1.41
N ILE A 251 -13.15 -5.61 -0.78
CA ILE A 251 -13.58 -4.43 0.00
C ILE A 251 -14.46 -3.47 -0.84
N ILE A 252 -14.07 -3.18 -2.10
CA ILE A 252 -14.89 -2.32 -2.98
C ILE A 252 -16.27 -2.93 -3.30
N LYS A 253 -16.42 -4.27 -3.31
CA LYS A 253 -17.72 -4.93 -3.58
C LYS A 253 -18.69 -4.80 -2.40
N LEU A 254 -18.17 -4.75 -1.16
CA LEU A 254 -18.97 -4.50 0.05
C LEU A 254 -19.61 -3.10 0.05
N LYS A 255 -19.02 -2.14 -0.69
CA LYS A 255 -19.44 -0.73 -0.75
C LYS A 255 -19.48 -0.07 0.65
N PRO A 256 -18.39 -0.12 1.42
CA PRO A 256 -18.33 0.52 2.74
C PRO A 256 -18.70 2.00 2.66
N THR A 257 -19.34 2.51 3.70
CA THR A 257 -19.82 3.90 3.79
C THR A 257 -18.68 4.90 4.00
N ASP A 258 -17.52 4.47 4.50
CA ASP A 258 -16.36 5.35 4.68
C ASP A 258 -15.68 5.71 3.35
N VAL A 259 -15.84 6.98 2.97
CA VAL A 259 -15.19 7.57 1.81
C VAL A 259 -13.66 7.59 1.94
N GLY A 260 -13.12 7.64 3.16
CA GLY A 260 -11.68 7.58 3.42
C GLY A 260 -11.08 6.25 2.98
N LEU A 261 -11.62 5.14 3.51
CA LEU A 261 -11.29 3.79 3.11
C LEU A 261 -11.43 3.60 1.59
N LEU A 262 -12.58 3.97 1.00
CA LEU A 262 -12.78 3.84 -0.45
C LEU A 262 -11.73 4.61 -1.27
N ALA A 263 -11.34 5.81 -0.84
CA ALA A 263 -10.29 6.59 -1.51
C ALA A 263 -8.91 5.92 -1.40
N VAL A 264 -8.51 5.42 -0.23
CA VAL A 264 -7.23 4.73 -0.03
C VAL A 264 -7.16 3.44 -0.85
N ILE A 265 -8.20 2.60 -0.80
CA ILE A 265 -8.26 1.35 -1.56
C ILE A 265 -8.23 1.63 -3.08
N ALA A 266 -8.99 2.63 -3.54
CA ALA A 266 -8.99 3.05 -4.94
C ALA A 266 -7.61 3.57 -5.41
N ASN A 267 -6.95 4.37 -4.59
CA ASN A 267 -5.59 4.85 -4.84
C ASN A 267 -4.59 3.70 -4.95
N ASN A 268 -4.64 2.74 -4.03
CA ASN A 268 -3.71 1.62 -4.01
C ASN A 268 -3.89 0.73 -5.25
N ILE A 269 -5.13 0.47 -5.69
CA ILE A 269 -5.40 -0.20 -6.97
C ILE A 269 -4.79 0.58 -8.16
N ILE A 270 -4.88 1.91 -8.19
CA ILE A 270 -4.26 2.73 -9.25
C ILE A 270 -2.75 2.52 -9.29
N THR A 271 -2.08 2.45 -8.12
CA THR A 271 -0.62 2.20 -8.04
C THR A 271 -0.21 0.79 -8.47
N ILE A 272 -1.09 -0.22 -8.32
CA ILE A 272 -0.86 -1.57 -8.84
C ILE A 272 -1.04 -1.59 -10.37
N ASN A 273 -2.10 -0.94 -10.87
CA ASN A 273 -2.41 -0.87 -12.30
C ASN A 273 -1.34 -0.11 -13.12
N LYS A 274 -0.79 1.00 -12.59
CA LYS A 274 0.22 1.85 -13.27
C LYS A 274 -0.27 2.32 -14.65
N ASP A 275 0.42 1.93 -15.72
CA ASP A 275 0.11 2.19 -17.12
C ASP A 275 -0.80 1.12 -17.75
N GLN A 276 -1.07 0.03 -17.03
CA GLN A 276 -2.05 -1.00 -17.38
C GLN A 276 -3.44 -0.64 -16.84
N ASN A 277 -4.50 -1.27 -17.38
CA ASN A 277 -5.88 -1.15 -16.89
C ASN A 277 -6.38 0.30 -16.67
N VAL A 278 -5.85 1.27 -17.43
CA VAL A 278 -6.04 2.71 -17.16
C VAL A 278 -7.51 3.17 -17.16
N PHE A 279 -8.41 2.43 -17.81
CA PHE A 279 -9.85 2.67 -17.76
C PHE A 279 -10.46 2.37 -16.39
N ASP A 280 -10.04 1.30 -15.69
CA ASP A 280 -10.43 1.06 -14.30
C ASP A 280 -9.83 2.11 -13.39
N SER A 281 -8.54 2.45 -13.57
CA SER A 281 -7.89 3.53 -12.81
C SER A 281 -8.63 4.87 -12.96
N LYS A 282 -9.09 5.23 -14.18
CA LYS A 282 -9.96 6.42 -14.41
C LYS A 282 -11.35 6.32 -13.78
N LYS A 283 -11.87 5.13 -13.50
CA LYS A 283 -13.11 4.94 -12.73
C LYS A 283 -12.84 5.08 -11.23
N LYS A 284 -11.78 4.43 -10.73
CA LYS A 284 -11.36 4.41 -9.32
C LYS A 284 -10.94 5.79 -8.82
N VAL A 285 -10.27 6.61 -9.64
CA VAL A 285 -9.86 7.98 -9.26
C VAL A 285 -11.03 8.93 -8.95
N LYS A 286 -12.27 8.56 -9.27
CA LYS A 286 -13.45 9.32 -8.82
C LYS A 286 -13.69 9.19 -7.32
N LEU A 287 -13.34 8.05 -6.73
CA LEU A 287 -13.46 7.80 -5.28
C LEU A 287 -12.46 8.65 -4.49
N THR A 288 -11.29 8.96 -5.07
CA THR A 288 -10.29 9.85 -4.46
C THR A 288 -10.59 11.36 -4.65
N ASN A 289 -11.77 11.69 -5.18
CA ASN A 289 -12.32 13.03 -5.32
C ASN A 289 -13.73 13.15 -4.72
N ALA A 290 -14.15 12.20 -3.87
CA ALA A 290 -15.43 12.27 -3.17
C ALA A 290 -15.38 13.34 -2.07
N GLU A 291 -16.51 14.03 -1.83
CA GLU A 291 -16.63 15.06 -0.80
C GLU A 291 -16.36 14.48 0.60
N GLY A 292 -15.52 15.16 1.39
CA GLY A 292 -15.14 14.74 2.74
C GLY A 292 -13.92 13.82 2.82
N VAL A 293 -13.35 13.36 1.71
CA VAL A 293 -12.06 12.61 1.69
C VAL A 293 -10.92 13.46 2.26
N GLU A 294 -10.90 14.75 1.92
CA GLU A 294 -10.01 15.79 2.42
C GLU A 294 -10.10 16.01 3.95
N HIS A 295 -11.17 15.52 4.58
CA HIS A 295 -11.38 15.59 6.02
C HIS A 295 -11.21 14.23 6.72
N LYS A 296 -10.90 13.16 5.98
CA LYS A 296 -10.75 11.79 6.48
C LYS A 296 -9.32 11.28 6.41
N LEU A 297 -8.53 11.77 5.46
CA LEU A 297 -7.16 11.33 5.22
C LEU A 297 -6.12 12.33 5.74
N SER A 298 -4.94 11.83 6.08
CA SER A 298 -3.81 12.68 6.47
C SER A 298 -3.27 13.49 5.29
N LYS A 299 -2.58 14.61 5.55
CA LYS A 299 -1.92 15.44 4.54
C LYS A 299 -0.98 14.61 3.67
N LYS A 300 -0.27 13.64 4.27
CA LYS A 300 0.63 12.72 3.53
C LYS A 300 -0.12 11.73 2.63
N GLN A 301 -1.26 11.21 3.08
CA GLN A 301 -2.14 10.37 2.25
C GLN A 301 -2.73 11.15 1.08
N LEU A 302 -3.21 12.38 1.33
CA LEU A 302 -3.72 13.28 0.29
C LEU A 302 -2.64 13.65 -0.73
N GLN A 303 -1.43 13.98 -0.27
CA GLN A 303 -0.29 14.28 -1.16
C GLN A 303 0.09 13.06 -2.02
N ALA A 304 0.10 11.86 -1.45
CA ALA A 304 0.33 10.62 -2.21
C ALA A 304 -0.77 10.37 -3.27
N ILE A 305 -2.03 10.64 -2.94
CA ILE A 305 -3.15 10.59 -3.88
C ILE A 305 -2.96 11.60 -5.03
N GLU A 306 -2.55 12.83 -4.76
CA GLU A 306 -2.31 13.84 -5.80
C GLU A 306 -1.11 13.49 -6.70
N PHE A 307 -0.02 12.93 -6.15
CA PHE A 307 1.07 12.38 -6.96
C PHE A 307 0.58 11.27 -7.89
N ASN A 308 -0.24 10.35 -7.39
CA ASN A 308 -0.81 9.27 -8.20
C ASN A 308 -1.82 9.77 -9.24
N LYS A 309 -2.56 10.86 -8.97
CA LYS A 309 -3.39 11.56 -9.97
C LYS A 309 -2.53 12.17 -11.08
N ALA A 310 -1.39 12.78 -10.76
CA ALA A 310 -0.46 13.33 -11.75
C ALA A 310 0.14 12.23 -12.65
N LEU A 311 0.58 11.11 -12.05
CA LEU A 311 1.06 9.93 -12.77
C LEU A 311 -0.03 9.30 -13.65
N LEU A 312 -1.27 9.17 -13.16
CA LEU A 312 -2.39 8.67 -13.95
C LEU A 312 -2.74 9.60 -15.13
N ALA A 313 -2.65 10.92 -14.95
CA ALA A 313 -2.79 11.88 -16.04
C ALA A 313 -1.70 11.68 -17.11
N MET A 314 -0.44 11.47 -16.72
CA MET A 314 0.67 11.14 -17.63
C MET A 314 0.42 9.82 -18.40
N TYR A 315 0.06 8.74 -17.70
CA TYR A 315 -0.21 7.44 -18.34
C TYR A 315 -1.41 7.50 -19.29
N THR A 316 -2.40 8.34 -19.00
CA THR A 316 -3.61 8.48 -19.82
C THR A 316 -3.56 9.61 -20.86
N ASN A 317 -2.36 10.12 -21.12
CA ASN A 317 -2.05 11.14 -22.12
C ASN A 317 -2.78 12.50 -21.91
N GLN A 318 -3.03 12.85 -20.64
CA GLN A 318 -3.65 14.12 -20.23
C GLN A 318 -2.57 15.12 -19.82
N ALA A 319 -1.74 15.53 -20.79
CA ALA A 319 -0.52 16.32 -20.60
C ALA A 319 -0.72 17.60 -19.75
N ASP A 320 -1.72 18.41 -20.07
CA ASP A 320 -1.98 19.67 -19.36
C ASP A 320 -2.46 19.46 -17.93
N GLN A 321 -3.22 18.38 -17.70
CA GLN A 321 -3.65 18.01 -16.35
C GLN A 321 -2.46 17.50 -15.52
N CYS A 322 -1.58 16.70 -16.11
CA CYS A 322 -0.32 16.27 -15.48
C CYS A 322 0.52 17.49 -15.07
N ARG A 323 0.81 18.41 -16.01
CA ARG A 323 1.52 19.67 -15.74
C ARG A 323 0.87 20.47 -14.61
N LYS A 324 -0.46 20.66 -14.65
CA LYS A 324 -1.19 21.44 -13.64
C LYS A 324 -1.08 20.82 -12.24
N LEU A 325 -1.24 19.50 -12.13
CA LEU A 325 -1.14 18.79 -10.85
C LEU A 325 0.29 18.84 -10.30
N SER A 326 1.30 18.54 -11.12
CA SER A 326 2.71 18.59 -10.71
C SER A 326 3.17 20.00 -10.34
N ALA A 327 2.71 21.04 -11.04
CA ALA A 327 3.01 22.43 -10.67
C ALA A 327 2.35 22.83 -9.34
N SER A 328 1.11 22.40 -9.10
CA SER A 328 0.43 22.61 -7.82
C SER A 328 1.14 21.90 -6.66
N LEU A 329 1.65 20.69 -6.89
CA LEU A 329 2.45 19.94 -5.91
C LEU A 329 3.80 20.62 -5.65
N GLN A 330 4.49 21.12 -6.68
CA GLN A 330 5.72 21.88 -6.52
C GLN A 330 5.50 23.18 -5.72
N SER A 331 4.39 23.88 -5.96
CA SER A 331 4.09 25.13 -5.23
C SER A 331 3.78 24.92 -3.73
N GLN A 332 3.36 23.71 -3.35
CA GLN A 332 3.14 23.33 -1.94
C GLN A 332 4.44 22.86 -1.25
N SER A 333 5.43 22.39 -2.01
CA SER A 333 6.71 21.91 -1.50
C SER A 333 7.81 22.16 -2.53
N PRO A 334 8.39 23.38 -2.57
CA PRO A 334 9.33 23.77 -3.63
C PRO A 334 10.56 22.87 -3.75
N GLU A 335 11.13 22.37 -2.64
CA GLU A 335 12.23 21.42 -2.69
C GLU A 335 11.84 19.95 -3.01
N HIS A 336 10.56 19.61 -3.21
CA HIS A 336 10.18 18.22 -3.42
C HIS A 336 10.60 17.72 -4.82
N LEU A 337 11.28 16.57 -4.90
CA LEU A 337 11.80 16.00 -6.16
C LEU A 337 10.72 15.47 -7.11
N LEU A 338 9.75 14.71 -6.58
CA LEU A 338 8.80 13.97 -7.42
C LEU A 338 7.98 14.83 -8.43
N PRO A 339 7.48 16.05 -8.13
CA PRO A 339 6.73 16.82 -9.11
C PRO A 339 7.60 17.28 -10.30
N VAL A 340 8.85 17.73 -10.08
CA VAL A 340 9.77 18.07 -11.19
C VAL A 340 10.15 16.84 -12.01
N LEU A 341 10.36 15.68 -11.38
CA LEU A 341 10.61 14.41 -12.07
C LEU A 341 9.41 13.99 -12.96
N ILE A 342 8.18 14.15 -12.48
CA ILE A 342 6.96 13.88 -13.27
C ILE A 342 6.85 14.86 -14.47
N GLN A 343 7.16 16.14 -14.28
CA GLN A 343 7.17 17.12 -15.37
C GLN A 343 8.23 16.78 -16.44
N ALA A 344 9.45 16.42 -16.02
CA ALA A 344 10.52 15.99 -16.92
C ALA A 344 10.15 14.71 -17.69
N ALA A 345 9.52 13.73 -17.02
CA ALA A 345 9.00 12.51 -17.64
C ALA A 345 7.90 12.81 -18.67
N GLN A 346 6.95 13.72 -18.37
CA GLN A 346 5.92 14.17 -19.32
C GLN A 346 6.55 14.87 -20.53
N LEU A 347 7.54 15.76 -20.34
CA LEU A 347 8.29 16.38 -21.44
C LEU A 347 9.03 15.35 -22.30
N CYS A 348 9.56 14.28 -21.71
CA CYS A 348 10.19 13.19 -22.46
C CYS A 348 9.18 12.36 -23.27
N ARG A 349 7.97 12.12 -22.76
CA ARG A 349 6.86 11.50 -23.54
C ARG A 349 6.44 12.37 -24.72
N GLU A 350 6.53 13.68 -24.59
CA GLU A 350 6.32 14.66 -25.67
C GLU A 350 7.54 14.84 -26.61
N LYS A 351 8.61 14.05 -26.43
CA LYS A 351 9.90 14.14 -27.15
C LYS A 351 10.65 15.47 -26.94
N GLN A 352 10.25 16.28 -25.97
CA GLN A 352 10.87 17.57 -25.62
C GLN A 352 12.07 17.41 -24.68
N HIS A 353 12.99 16.49 -25.03
CA HIS A 353 14.10 16.08 -24.16
C HIS A 353 15.03 17.23 -23.74
N ALA A 354 15.26 18.22 -24.61
CA ALA A 354 16.08 19.39 -24.27
C ALA A 354 15.43 20.22 -23.14
N LYS A 355 14.12 20.42 -23.17
CA LYS A 355 13.38 21.12 -22.10
C LYS A 355 13.32 20.31 -20.82
N ALA A 356 13.21 18.98 -20.91
CA ALA A 356 13.28 18.11 -19.74
C ALA A 356 14.63 18.21 -19.03
N VAL A 357 15.74 18.24 -19.79
CA VAL A 357 17.09 18.45 -19.24
C VAL A 357 17.25 19.86 -18.66
N GLY A 358 16.76 20.90 -19.34
CA GLY A 358 16.77 22.27 -18.81
C GLY A 358 16.03 22.39 -17.48
N LEU A 359 14.78 21.91 -17.42
CA LEU A 359 13.97 21.90 -16.19
C LEU A 359 14.65 21.19 -15.02
N LEU A 360 15.33 20.06 -15.29
CA LEU A 360 16.09 19.34 -14.27
C LEU A 360 17.33 20.13 -13.82
N GLN A 361 18.08 20.72 -14.76
CA GLN A 361 19.24 21.55 -14.45
C GLN A 361 18.86 22.78 -13.62
N ASP A 362 17.83 23.53 -14.05
CA ASP A 362 17.31 24.71 -13.35
C ASP A 362 16.91 24.37 -11.91
N PHE A 363 16.32 23.20 -11.68
CA PHE A 363 15.95 22.71 -10.34
C PHE A 363 17.17 22.30 -9.51
N ALA A 364 18.17 21.63 -10.10
CA ALA A 364 19.41 21.27 -9.41
C ALA A 364 20.20 22.49 -8.96
N ASP A 365 20.22 23.55 -9.78
CA ASP A 365 20.90 24.81 -9.48
C ASP A 365 20.18 25.62 -8.38
N GLN A 366 18.84 25.56 -8.34
CA GLN A 366 18.01 26.16 -7.28
C GLN A 366 18.02 25.38 -5.97
N HIS A 367 18.21 24.05 -6.02
CA HIS A 367 18.16 23.16 -4.85
C HIS A 367 19.41 22.27 -4.76
N PRO A 368 20.57 22.80 -4.33
CA PRO A 368 21.84 22.07 -4.30
C PRO A 368 21.81 20.75 -3.52
N ALA A 369 21.04 20.68 -2.42
CA ALA A 369 20.86 19.45 -1.63
C ALA A 369 20.26 18.29 -2.42
N ASN A 370 19.53 18.60 -3.50
CA ASN A 370 18.85 17.64 -4.37
C ASN A 370 19.59 17.42 -5.71
N ALA A 371 20.66 18.18 -5.96
CA ALA A 371 21.33 18.22 -7.26
C ALA A 371 21.93 16.87 -7.65
N ALA A 372 22.39 16.05 -6.69
CA ALA A 372 22.95 14.74 -6.97
C ALA A 372 21.91 13.77 -7.57
N GLU A 373 20.74 13.62 -6.95
CA GLU A 373 19.66 12.76 -7.46
C GLU A 373 19.12 13.22 -8.82
N ILE A 374 19.08 14.54 -9.03
CA ILE A 374 18.69 15.13 -10.31
C ILE A 374 19.75 14.88 -11.39
N LYS A 375 21.05 15.05 -11.07
CA LYS A 375 22.16 14.70 -11.98
C LYS A 375 22.17 13.21 -12.34
N LEU A 376 21.89 12.31 -11.39
CA LEU A 376 21.70 10.88 -11.67
C LEU A 376 20.56 10.65 -12.68
N THR A 377 19.42 11.32 -12.48
CA THR A 377 18.28 11.26 -13.41
C THR A 377 18.65 11.81 -14.81
N MET A 378 19.38 12.92 -14.87
CA MET A 378 19.86 13.50 -16.13
C MET A 378 20.84 12.58 -16.85
N ALA A 379 21.74 11.91 -16.12
CA ALA A 379 22.64 10.91 -16.68
C ALA A 379 21.86 9.71 -17.24
N GLN A 380 20.89 9.16 -16.48
CA GLN A 380 20.02 8.08 -16.96
C GLN A 380 19.27 8.48 -18.24
N LEU A 381 18.77 9.72 -18.32
CA LEU A 381 18.13 10.26 -19.52
C LEU A 381 19.11 10.38 -20.71
N LYS A 382 20.39 10.66 -20.47
CA LYS A 382 21.43 10.66 -21.52
C LYS A 382 21.79 9.26 -21.99
N ILE A 383 21.86 8.27 -21.08
CA ILE A 383 22.04 6.85 -21.43
C ILE A 383 20.87 6.38 -22.31
N ALA A 384 19.62 6.70 -21.93
CA ALA A 384 18.43 6.37 -22.73
C ALA A 384 18.39 7.06 -24.11
N GLN A 385 19.16 8.12 -24.31
CA GLN A 385 19.36 8.81 -25.61
C GLN A 385 20.57 8.26 -26.40
N GLY A 386 21.25 7.22 -25.91
CA GLY A 386 22.50 6.72 -26.49
C GLY A 386 23.70 7.67 -26.33
N SER A 387 23.57 8.73 -25.53
CA SER A 387 24.63 9.73 -25.31
C SER A 387 25.50 9.36 -24.11
N VAL A 388 26.15 8.18 -24.16
CA VAL A 388 26.89 7.60 -23.03
C VAL A 388 27.99 8.52 -22.51
N THR A 389 28.81 9.12 -23.38
CA THR A 389 29.87 10.07 -23.00
C THR A 389 29.33 11.25 -22.17
N LYS A 390 28.16 11.79 -22.54
CA LYS A 390 27.52 12.90 -21.81
C LYS A 390 26.97 12.44 -20.46
N ALA A 391 26.53 11.19 -20.34
CA ALA A 391 26.15 10.61 -19.06
C ALA A 391 27.38 10.48 -18.13
N CYS A 392 28.51 9.99 -18.65
CA CYS A 392 29.77 9.92 -17.90
C CYS A 392 30.23 11.29 -17.39
N MET A 393 30.12 12.35 -18.22
CA MET A 393 30.43 13.73 -17.80
C MET A 393 29.53 14.19 -16.65
N ILE A 394 28.21 13.97 -16.74
CA ILE A 394 27.26 14.35 -15.68
C ILE A 394 27.57 13.59 -14.39
N LEU A 395 27.83 12.28 -14.48
CA LEU A 395 28.13 11.43 -13.32
C LEU A 395 29.45 11.79 -12.64
N ARG A 396 30.50 12.13 -13.40
CA ARG A 396 31.76 12.68 -12.86
C ARG A 396 31.56 14.04 -12.17
N SER A 397 30.49 14.79 -12.46
CA SER A 397 30.15 16.06 -11.77
C SER A 397 29.42 15.90 -10.43
N ILE A 398 29.31 14.67 -9.91
CA ILE A 398 28.67 14.36 -8.62
C ILE A 398 29.77 13.99 -7.60
N GLU A 399 30.42 15.00 -7.03
CA GLU A 399 31.59 14.86 -6.14
C GLU A 399 31.33 13.91 -4.95
N GLU A 400 30.19 14.03 -4.29
CA GLU A 400 29.78 13.17 -3.15
C GLU A 400 29.69 11.67 -3.47
N LEU A 401 29.49 11.32 -4.75
CA LEU A 401 29.38 9.94 -5.21
C LEU A 401 30.62 9.45 -5.98
N GLN A 402 31.54 10.34 -6.37
CA GLN A 402 32.64 10.08 -7.31
C GLN A 402 33.41 8.78 -7.04
N HIS A 403 33.79 8.54 -5.77
CA HIS A 403 34.59 7.37 -5.38
C HIS A 403 33.74 6.20 -4.84
N LYS A 404 32.41 6.32 -4.75
CA LYS A 404 31.56 5.23 -4.25
C LYS A 404 31.63 4.04 -5.23
N PRO A 405 31.75 2.78 -4.76
CA PRO A 405 31.88 1.62 -5.66
C PRO A 405 30.79 1.48 -6.73
N GLY A 406 29.55 1.90 -6.43
CA GLY A 406 28.46 1.92 -7.41
C GLY A 406 28.69 2.92 -8.56
N MET A 407 29.23 4.12 -8.25
CA MET A 407 29.57 5.13 -9.25
C MET A 407 30.77 4.70 -10.10
N VAL A 408 31.81 4.18 -9.44
CA VAL A 408 32.99 3.59 -10.09
C VAL A 408 32.57 2.48 -11.05
N SER A 409 31.76 1.52 -10.59
CA SER A 409 31.27 0.41 -11.42
C SER A 409 30.43 0.89 -12.61
N ALA A 410 29.55 1.88 -12.42
CA ALA A 410 28.76 2.46 -13.49
C ALA A 410 29.65 3.13 -14.56
N LEU A 411 30.54 4.02 -14.13
CA LEU A 411 31.49 4.73 -15.01
C LEU A 411 32.40 3.77 -15.78
N VAL A 412 33.03 2.81 -15.10
CA VAL A 412 33.86 1.77 -15.73
C VAL A 412 33.07 0.99 -16.78
N THR A 413 31.83 0.58 -16.46
CA THR A 413 30.96 -0.16 -17.39
C THR A 413 30.62 0.66 -18.63
N MET A 414 30.31 1.95 -18.47
CA MET A 414 30.02 2.85 -19.59
C MET A 414 31.25 3.17 -20.44
N TYR A 415 32.40 3.44 -19.84
CA TYR A 415 33.64 3.63 -20.59
C TYR A 415 34.05 2.36 -21.35
N SER A 416 33.85 1.18 -20.75
CA SER A 416 34.07 -0.11 -21.43
C SER A 416 33.13 -0.33 -22.63
N HIS A 417 31.89 0.17 -22.56
CA HIS A 417 30.93 0.12 -23.67
C HIS A 417 31.36 1.02 -24.84
N GLU A 418 31.94 2.18 -24.55
CA GLU A 418 32.50 3.09 -25.55
C GLU A 418 33.93 2.71 -26.01
N GLU A 419 34.42 1.53 -25.61
CA GLU A 419 35.79 1.02 -25.83
C GLU A 419 36.92 1.92 -25.27
N ASP A 420 36.58 2.91 -24.43
CA ASP A 420 37.51 3.82 -23.75
C ASP A 420 38.09 3.17 -22.48
N ILE A 421 38.97 2.18 -22.71
CA ILE A 421 39.61 1.40 -21.65
C ILE A 421 40.49 2.28 -20.75
N ASP A 422 41.10 3.32 -21.30
CA ASP A 422 42.02 4.18 -20.56
C ASP A 422 41.25 5.10 -19.58
N SER A 423 40.10 5.68 -19.96
CA SER A 423 39.20 6.36 -19.01
C SER A 423 38.62 5.41 -17.96
N ALA A 424 38.36 4.15 -18.30
CA ALA A 424 37.91 3.16 -17.32
C ALA A 424 39.00 2.85 -16.27
N ILE A 425 40.26 2.71 -16.69
CA ILE A 425 41.42 2.54 -15.80
C ILE A 425 41.63 3.80 -14.94
N GLU A 426 41.49 5.00 -15.51
CA GLU A 426 41.59 6.26 -14.78
C GLU A 426 40.60 6.33 -13.60
N VAL A 427 39.33 5.95 -13.82
CA VAL A 427 38.30 5.92 -12.75
C VAL A 427 38.68 4.97 -11.63
N PHE A 428 39.19 3.78 -11.95
CA PHE A 428 39.73 2.86 -10.94
C PHE A 428 40.92 3.49 -10.18
N THR A 429 41.87 4.08 -10.89
CA THR A 429 43.07 4.69 -10.29
C THR A 429 42.72 5.82 -9.33
N GLN A 430 41.82 6.73 -9.72
CA GLN A 430 41.36 7.82 -8.86
C GLN A 430 40.65 7.30 -7.60
N ALA A 431 39.77 6.29 -7.74
CA ALA A 431 39.09 5.70 -6.59
C ALA A 431 40.04 4.96 -5.65
N ILE A 432 40.99 4.18 -6.18
CA ILE A 432 42.01 3.48 -5.38
C ILE A 432 42.88 4.49 -4.64
N GLN A 433 43.36 5.55 -5.29
CA GLN A 433 44.16 6.60 -4.64
C GLN A 433 43.41 7.29 -3.50
N TRP A 434 42.13 7.64 -3.72
CA TRP A 434 41.29 8.22 -2.68
C TRP A 434 41.15 7.26 -1.48
N TYR A 435 40.82 6.00 -1.73
CA TYR A 435 40.70 5.00 -0.65
C TYR A 435 42.04 4.72 0.05
N GLN A 436 43.17 4.73 -0.66
CA GLN A 436 44.50 4.59 -0.08
C GLN A 436 44.85 5.77 0.84
N GLN A 437 44.39 6.99 0.53
CA GLN A 437 44.60 8.18 1.34
C GLN A 437 43.70 8.24 2.58
N PHE A 438 42.40 7.98 2.42
CA PHE A 438 41.40 8.19 3.48
C PHE A 438 41.02 6.93 4.28
N GLN A 439 41.06 5.75 3.66
CA GLN A 439 40.64 4.46 4.26
C GLN A 439 41.51 3.28 3.80
N PRO A 440 42.85 3.34 3.97
CA PRO A 440 43.77 2.31 3.50
C PRO A 440 43.43 0.95 4.09
N LYS A 441 43.63 -0.10 3.30
CA LYS A 441 43.36 -1.52 3.66
C LYS A 441 41.89 -1.83 4.04
N SER A 442 40.96 -0.89 3.85
CA SER A 442 39.52 -1.19 4.00
C SER A 442 39.06 -2.28 3.03
N PRO A 443 38.00 -3.06 3.34
CA PRO A 443 37.50 -4.10 2.42
C PRO A 443 37.15 -3.56 1.03
N VAL A 444 36.64 -2.31 0.96
CA VAL A 444 36.33 -1.63 -0.29
C VAL A 444 37.59 -1.28 -1.08
N HIS A 445 38.61 -0.73 -0.43
CA HIS A 445 39.91 -0.43 -1.05
C HIS A 445 40.53 -1.68 -1.70
N LEU A 446 40.61 -2.78 -0.94
CA LEU A 446 41.19 -4.05 -1.41
C LEU A 446 40.36 -4.65 -2.55
N SER A 447 39.03 -4.53 -2.50
CA SER A 447 38.14 -4.96 -3.58
C SER A 447 38.32 -4.13 -4.85
N LEU A 448 38.51 -2.81 -4.74
CA LEU A 448 38.74 -1.93 -5.89
C LEU A 448 40.05 -2.26 -6.60
N ILE A 449 41.14 -2.51 -5.87
CA ILE A 449 42.42 -2.95 -6.45
C ILE A 449 42.25 -4.27 -7.20
N ARG A 450 41.56 -5.25 -6.59
CA ARG A 450 41.31 -6.55 -7.24
C ARG A 450 40.50 -6.43 -8.52
N GLU A 451 39.43 -5.64 -8.51
CA GLU A 451 38.60 -5.44 -9.72
C GLU A 451 39.33 -4.63 -10.80
N ALA A 452 40.15 -3.64 -10.43
CA ALA A 452 41.01 -2.93 -11.38
C ALA A 452 42.03 -3.87 -12.04
N ALA A 453 42.66 -4.76 -11.28
CA ALA A 453 43.57 -5.77 -11.82
C ALA A 453 42.85 -6.76 -12.74
N ASN A 454 41.67 -7.26 -12.33
CA ASN A 454 40.83 -8.14 -13.16
C ASN A 454 40.43 -7.45 -14.49
N PHE A 455 40.08 -6.17 -14.43
CA PHE A 455 39.74 -5.36 -15.59
C PHE A 455 40.94 -5.19 -16.54
N LYS A 456 42.09 -4.79 -16.00
CA LYS A 456 43.35 -4.66 -16.75
C LYS A 456 43.78 -5.99 -17.39
N LEU A 457 43.62 -7.13 -16.73
CA LEU A 457 43.89 -8.45 -17.32
C LEU A 457 42.97 -8.74 -18.51
N LYS A 458 41.67 -8.51 -18.38
CA LYS A 458 40.68 -8.73 -19.47
C LYS A 458 40.99 -7.89 -20.70
N HIS A 459 41.42 -6.65 -20.52
CA HIS A 459 41.78 -5.72 -21.62
C HIS A 459 43.28 -5.73 -21.97
N GLY A 460 44.03 -6.77 -21.59
CA GLY A 460 45.40 -7.00 -22.04
C GLY A 460 46.49 -6.11 -21.41
N ARG A 461 46.15 -5.23 -20.46
CA ARG A 461 47.08 -4.39 -19.67
C ARG A 461 47.80 -5.20 -18.57
N LYS A 462 48.40 -6.33 -18.97
CA LYS A 462 48.95 -7.37 -18.08
C LYS A 462 49.98 -6.85 -17.06
N LYS A 463 50.89 -5.95 -17.50
CA LYS A 463 51.96 -5.42 -16.63
C LYS A 463 51.41 -4.58 -15.48
N GLU A 464 50.41 -3.76 -15.74
CA GLU A 464 49.75 -2.94 -14.71
C GLU A 464 48.95 -3.81 -13.75
N ALA A 465 48.23 -4.82 -14.25
CA ALA A 465 47.50 -5.75 -13.40
C ALA A 465 48.43 -6.55 -12.47
N ILE A 466 49.62 -6.95 -12.94
CA ILE A 466 50.64 -7.58 -12.10
C ILE A 466 51.06 -6.61 -10.99
N SER A 467 51.31 -5.34 -11.30
CA SER A 467 51.68 -4.33 -10.29
C SER A 467 50.60 -4.16 -9.21
N ASP A 468 49.32 -4.10 -9.60
CA ASP A 468 48.19 -4.00 -8.68
C ASP A 468 48.08 -5.25 -7.78
N LEU A 469 48.23 -6.45 -8.36
CA LEU A 469 48.16 -7.72 -7.63
C LEU A 469 49.37 -7.96 -6.71
N GLU A 470 50.57 -7.50 -7.10
CA GLU A 470 51.75 -7.53 -6.23
C GLU A 470 51.55 -6.65 -5.00
N GLU A 471 51.01 -5.44 -5.17
CA GLU A 471 50.72 -4.55 -4.04
C GLU A 471 49.64 -5.13 -3.14
N LEU A 472 48.56 -5.68 -3.73
CA LEU A 472 47.49 -6.34 -2.99
C LEU A 472 48.02 -7.55 -2.18
N TRP A 473 48.92 -8.36 -2.75
CA TRP A 473 49.52 -9.50 -2.06
C TRP A 473 50.56 -9.07 -1.00
N LYS A 474 51.36 -8.03 -1.23
CA LYS A 474 52.26 -7.46 -0.20
C LYS A 474 51.48 -7.01 1.03
N GLN A 475 50.30 -6.42 0.84
CA GLN A 475 49.44 -5.97 1.94
C GLN A 475 48.75 -7.12 2.69
N ASN A 476 48.50 -8.27 2.04
CA ASN A 476 48.00 -9.48 2.69
C ASN A 476 48.61 -10.77 2.09
N PRO A 477 49.83 -11.18 2.52
CA PRO A 477 50.51 -12.35 1.95
C PRO A 477 49.81 -13.69 2.19
N LYS A 478 48.83 -13.73 3.10
CA LYS A 478 48.00 -14.92 3.40
C LYS A 478 46.81 -15.07 2.44
N ASP A 479 46.58 -14.12 1.55
CA ASP A 479 45.51 -14.20 0.56
C ASP A 479 45.89 -15.11 -0.62
N VAL A 480 45.52 -16.38 -0.48
CA VAL A 480 45.71 -17.43 -1.50
C VAL A 480 45.00 -17.09 -2.81
N HIS A 481 43.89 -16.35 -2.78
CA HIS A 481 43.15 -15.99 -4.00
C HIS A 481 43.90 -14.94 -4.82
N THR A 482 44.40 -13.89 -4.15
CA THR A 482 45.26 -12.89 -4.79
C THR A 482 46.57 -13.53 -5.28
N LEU A 483 47.18 -14.44 -4.51
CA LEU A 483 48.37 -15.17 -4.95
C LEU A 483 48.11 -16.01 -6.22
N ALA A 484 46.98 -16.72 -6.29
CA ALA A 484 46.60 -17.48 -7.48
C ALA A 484 46.35 -16.60 -8.71
N GLN A 485 45.70 -15.44 -8.53
CA GLN A 485 45.53 -14.42 -9.58
C GLN A 485 46.89 -13.87 -10.04
N LEU A 486 47.79 -13.56 -9.11
CA LEU A 486 49.13 -13.05 -9.41
C LEU A 486 49.97 -14.08 -10.19
N ILE A 487 49.92 -15.36 -9.82
CA ILE A 487 50.58 -16.45 -10.56
C ILE A 487 50.00 -16.59 -11.98
N SER A 488 48.67 -16.51 -12.13
CA SER A 488 47.99 -16.55 -13.43
C SER A 488 48.26 -15.31 -14.29
N ALA A 489 48.55 -14.16 -13.70
CA ALA A 489 48.95 -12.95 -14.40
C ALA A 489 50.42 -13.05 -14.85
N TYR A 490 51.29 -13.54 -13.96
CA TYR A 490 52.70 -13.74 -14.25
C TYR A 490 52.96 -14.84 -15.29
N SER A 491 52.19 -15.93 -15.32
CA SER A 491 52.37 -16.98 -16.35
C SER A 491 52.22 -16.47 -17.79
N LEU A 492 51.53 -15.34 -17.99
CA LEU A 492 51.32 -14.67 -19.28
C LEU A 492 52.40 -13.63 -19.64
N VAL A 493 53.42 -13.43 -18.79
CA VAL A 493 54.45 -12.37 -18.92
C VAL A 493 55.86 -12.85 -18.50
N ASP A 494 55.99 -13.53 -17.37
CA ASP A 494 57.22 -14.08 -16.79
C ASP A 494 56.90 -15.44 -16.08
N PRO A 495 57.05 -16.57 -16.81
CA PRO A 495 56.76 -17.90 -16.28
C PRO A 495 57.66 -18.33 -15.11
N GLU A 496 58.91 -17.85 -15.04
CA GLU A 496 59.82 -18.24 -13.95
C GLU A 496 59.44 -17.54 -12.64
N LYS A 497 59.01 -16.26 -12.68
CA LYS A 497 58.40 -15.63 -11.50
C LYS A 497 57.12 -16.33 -11.04
N ALA A 498 56.24 -16.73 -11.96
CA ALA A 498 55.04 -17.51 -11.62
C ALA A 498 55.40 -18.82 -10.89
N LYS A 499 56.48 -19.50 -11.30
CA LYS A 499 57.02 -20.73 -10.70
C LYS A 499 57.76 -20.52 -9.37
N VAL A 500 58.28 -19.30 -9.11
CA VAL A 500 58.75 -18.92 -7.77
C VAL A 500 57.56 -18.68 -6.84
N LEU A 501 56.57 -17.91 -7.30
CA LEU A 501 55.38 -17.57 -6.51
C LEU A 501 54.49 -18.78 -6.20
N SER A 502 54.42 -19.77 -7.08
CA SER A 502 53.63 -21.00 -6.83
C SER A 502 54.10 -21.81 -5.63
N LYS A 503 55.35 -21.65 -5.18
CA LYS A 503 55.87 -22.26 -3.94
C LYS A 503 55.22 -21.72 -2.67
N HIS A 504 54.54 -20.58 -2.73
CA HIS A 504 53.80 -19.98 -1.62
C HIS A 504 52.33 -20.44 -1.55
N LEU A 505 51.86 -21.24 -2.51
CA LEU A 505 50.52 -21.86 -2.42
C LEU A 505 50.50 -22.95 -1.33
N PRO A 506 49.35 -23.20 -0.68
CA PRO A 506 49.21 -24.31 0.26
C PRO A 506 49.52 -25.65 -0.42
N SER A 507 50.09 -26.60 0.32
CA SER A 507 50.32 -27.95 -0.20
C SER A 507 49.00 -28.67 -0.51
N SER A 508 49.02 -29.62 -1.45
CA SER A 508 47.86 -30.46 -1.76
C SER A 508 47.29 -31.13 -0.49
N ASP A 509 48.16 -31.54 0.43
CA ASP A 509 47.79 -32.20 1.68
C ASP A 509 47.03 -31.27 2.64
N THR A 510 47.35 -29.96 2.66
CA THR A 510 46.64 -28.98 3.50
C THR A 510 45.34 -28.48 2.87
N LEU A 511 45.17 -28.65 1.55
CA LEU A 511 43.92 -28.40 0.82
C LEU A 511 42.97 -29.61 0.79
N SER A 512 43.29 -30.69 1.53
CA SER A 512 42.44 -31.87 1.68
C SER A 512 41.15 -31.57 2.48
N LEU A 513 40.19 -30.92 1.80
CA LEU A 513 38.78 -31.20 2.01
C LEU A 513 38.61 -32.72 2.11
N LYS A 514 37.81 -33.21 3.07
CA LYS A 514 37.46 -34.64 3.21
C LYS A 514 36.52 -35.10 2.09
N VAL A 515 36.94 -34.90 0.85
CA VAL A 515 36.37 -35.45 -0.36
C VAL A 515 37.17 -36.71 -0.63
N ASP A 516 36.52 -37.84 -0.37
CA ASP A 516 37.03 -39.17 -0.69
C ASP A 516 37.13 -39.26 -2.23
N VAL A 517 38.36 -39.13 -2.74
CA VAL A 517 38.68 -39.11 -4.17
C VAL A 517 38.33 -40.47 -4.77
N ASP A 518 38.65 -41.57 -4.08
CA ASP A 518 38.25 -42.91 -4.47
C ASP A 518 36.72 -43.03 -4.56
N ALA A 519 35.95 -42.48 -3.61
CA ALA A 519 34.49 -42.49 -3.69
C ALA A 519 33.93 -41.61 -4.82
N LEU A 520 34.64 -40.55 -5.23
CA LEU A 520 34.23 -39.68 -6.34
C LEU A 520 34.56 -40.28 -7.70
N GLU A 521 35.75 -40.86 -7.86
CA GLU A 521 36.20 -41.54 -9.09
C GLU A 521 35.52 -42.89 -9.29
N ASN A 522 35.22 -43.63 -8.21
CA ASN A 522 34.36 -44.81 -8.25
C ASN A 522 32.85 -44.46 -8.27
N SER A 523 32.47 -43.19 -8.08
CA SER A 523 31.09 -42.77 -8.33
C SER A 523 30.82 -42.85 -9.83
N HIS A 524 30.00 -43.83 -10.22
CA HIS A 524 29.72 -44.07 -11.62
C HIS A 524 29.02 -42.85 -12.22
N GLY A 525 29.74 -42.10 -13.05
CA GLY A 525 29.22 -40.98 -13.83
C GLY A 525 27.91 -41.40 -14.52
N ALA A 526 26.91 -40.52 -14.45
CA ALA A 526 25.49 -40.83 -14.66
C ALA A 526 25.20 -41.57 -15.98
N THR A 527 25.28 -42.90 -15.93
CA THR A 527 25.06 -43.79 -17.08
C THR A 527 23.94 -44.78 -16.76
N TYR A 528 22.95 -44.81 -17.66
CA TYR A 528 21.71 -45.56 -17.51
C TYR A 528 21.94 -47.07 -17.61
N ILE A 529 21.78 -47.85 -16.52
CA ILE A 529 21.52 -49.29 -16.64
C ILE A 529 20.33 -49.75 -15.78
N ARG A 530 19.39 -50.44 -16.46
CA ARG A 530 18.23 -51.14 -15.89
C ARG A 530 18.64 -52.19 -14.85
N LYS A 531 18.07 -52.14 -13.64
CA LYS A 531 18.03 -53.33 -12.77
C LYS A 531 16.97 -54.34 -13.24
N LYS A 532 17.40 -55.58 -13.49
CA LYS A 532 16.59 -56.81 -13.38
C LYS A 532 17.23 -57.71 -12.30
N ALA A 533 16.52 -58.70 -11.76
CA ALA A 533 16.69 -59.13 -10.37
C ALA A 533 17.05 -60.61 -10.14
N GLY A 534 17.70 -60.86 -9.00
CA GLY A 534 17.81 -62.11 -8.20
C GLY A 534 18.36 -61.69 -6.82
N LYS A 535 17.83 -62.05 -5.63
CA LYS A 535 17.59 -63.37 -5.00
C LYS A 535 18.86 -64.24 -4.90
N LEU A 536 19.23 -64.86 -3.76
CA LEU A 536 18.83 -64.75 -2.34
C LEU A 536 19.81 -65.61 -1.48
N ALA A 537 19.73 -65.55 -0.13
CA ALA A 537 20.53 -66.32 0.88
C ALA A 537 22.04 -65.94 0.96
N GLY A 538 22.78 -66.08 2.07
CA GLY A 538 22.48 -66.55 3.45
C GLY A 538 23.62 -67.45 3.97
N ASP A 539 24.04 -67.50 5.24
CA ASP A 539 23.65 -66.75 6.46
C ASP A 539 24.82 -66.86 7.50
N ASN A 540 25.28 -65.79 8.17
CA ASN A 540 25.04 -65.52 9.61
C ASN A 540 26.10 -66.10 10.60
N GLN A 541 26.06 -65.62 11.86
CA GLN A 541 26.94 -65.93 13.03
C GLN A 541 28.29 -65.16 13.15
N GLN A 542 28.72 -64.66 14.33
CA GLN A 542 28.08 -64.57 15.66
C GLN A 542 28.80 -63.52 16.57
N LYS A 543 28.01 -62.81 17.43
CA LYS A 543 28.28 -62.42 18.85
C LYS A 543 29.52 -61.54 19.22
N GLU A 544 29.60 -60.78 20.33
CA GLU A 544 28.69 -60.22 21.39
C GLU A 544 29.50 -59.12 22.15
N GLN A 545 29.02 -58.24 23.05
CA GLN A 545 27.71 -57.92 23.66
C GLN A 545 27.72 -56.42 24.11
N GLY A 546 26.59 -55.83 24.54
CA GLY A 546 26.56 -54.53 25.26
C GLY A 546 25.26 -53.73 25.12
N GLN A 547 24.48 -53.59 26.21
CA GLN A 547 23.17 -52.91 26.27
C GLN A 547 23.31 -51.36 26.38
N GLY A 548 22.32 -50.51 26.05
CA GLY A 548 20.93 -50.76 25.65
C GLY A 548 20.23 -49.55 24.98
N ASP A 549 18.94 -49.73 24.67
CA ASP A 549 18.04 -48.91 23.83
C ASP A 549 17.92 -47.40 24.17
N VAL A 550 17.49 -46.47 23.27
CA VAL A 550 16.13 -46.41 22.67
C VAL A 550 16.04 -45.59 21.34
N LYS A 551 15.46 -46.24 20.31
CA LYS A 551 14.71 -45.69 19.13
C LYS A 551 15.35 -44.62 18.20
N LYS A 552 15.87 -45.09 17.05
CA LYS A 552 15.78 -44.36 15.76
C LYS A 552 14.40 -44.56 15.12
N LYS A 553 13.70 -43.48 14.72
CA LYS A 553 12.56 -43.54 13.77
C LYS A 553 12.88 -42.79 12.46
N LYS A 554 12.35 -43.32 11.36
CA LYS A 554 12.77 -43.09 9.97
C LYS A 554 12.18 -41.78 9.39
N LYS A 555 12.97 -40.98 8.66
CA LYS A 555 12.42 -40.05 7.66
C LYS A 555 11.98 -40.84 6.41
N LYS A 556 10.84 -40.44 5.82
CA LYS A 556 10.18 -41.15 4.71
C LYS A 556 10.91 -40.93 3.39
N LYS A 557 11.00 -41.97 2.53
CA LYS A 557 11.36 -41.81 1.11
C LYS A 557 10.16 -41.21 0.35
N LYS A 558 10.39 -40.26 -0.57
CA LYS A 558 9.34 -39.79 -1.49
C LYS A 558 9.02 -40.86 -2.53
N GLY A 559 7.75 -40.98 -2.92
CA GLY A 559 7.27 -41.98 -3.87
C GLY A 559 7.62 -41.65 -5.33
N LYS A 560 7.69 -42.68 -6.18
CA LYS A 560 7.85 -42.52 -7.64
C LYS A 560 6.51 -42.17 -8.30
N LEU A 561 6.54 -41.34 -9.35
CA LEU A 561 5.38 -41.10 -10.23
C LEU A 561 5.04 -42.35 -11.08
N PRO A 562 3.80 -42.49 -11.58
CA PRO A 562 3.40 -43.57 -12.49
C PRO A 562 4.09 -43.51 -13.85
N LYS A 563 4.10 -44.62 -14.59
CA LYS A 563 4.81 -44.77 -15.88
C LYS A 563 4.25 -43.97 -17.07
N ASN A 564 3.00 -43.49 -17.00
CA ASN A 564 2.35 -42.72 -18.06
C ASN A 564 2.05 -41.29 -17.57
N TYR A 565 3.09 -40.49 -17.35
CA TYR A 565 2.96 -39.07 -17.03
C TYR A 565 3.28 -38.24 -18.28
N ASP A 566 2.27 -37.55 -18.81
CA ASP A 566 2.47 -36.51 -19.82
C ASP A 566 2.63 -35.15 -19.11
N PRO A 567 3.80 -34.48 -19.20
CA PRO A 567 4.04 -33.21 -18.52
C PRO A 567 3.26 -32.02 -19.12
N LYS A 568 2.54 -32.18 -20.24
CA LYS A 568 1.73 -31.12 -20.85
C LYS A 568 0.28 -31.07 -20.38
N VAL A 569 -0.15 -32.02 -19.56
CA VAL A 569 -1.51 -32.06 -19.00
C VAL A 569 -1.46 -31.76 -17.49
N THR A 570 -2.21 -30.76 -17.04
CA THR A 570 -2.35 -30.44 -15.62
C THR A 570 -2.99 -31.61 -14.86
N PRO A 571 -2.36 -32.12 -13.78
CA PRO A 571 -2.95 -33.18 -12.98
C PRO A 571 -4.32 -32.80 -12.40
N ASP A 572 -5.22 -33.77 -12.30
CA ASP A 572 -6.52 -33.68 -11.64
C ASP A 572 -6.43 -32.95 -10.26
N PRO A 573 -7.12 -31.81 -10.06
CA PRO A 573 -7.12 -31.07 -8.80
C PRO A 573 -7.65 -31.86 -7.61
N GLU A 574 -8.56 -32.81 -7.83
CA GLU A 574 -9.19 -33.62 -6.77
C GLU A 574 -8.36 -34.85 -6.40
N ARG A 575 -7.14 -34.97 -6.94
CA ARG A 575 -6.29 -36.16 -6.78
C ARG A 575 -5.87 -36.44 -5.33
N TRP A 576 -5.92 -35.45 -4.45
CA TRP A 576 -5.63 -35.59 -3.02
C TRP A 576 -6.81 -36.17 -2.20
N LEU A 577 -8.04 -36.11 -2.73
CA LEU A 577 -9.21 -36.68 -2.07
C LEU A 577 -9.26 -38.21 -2.20
N PRO A 578 -9.79 -38.93 -1.20
CA PRO A 578 -10.21 -40.32 -1.34
C PRO A 578 -11.05 -40.53 -2.59
N MET A 579 -10.87 -41.66 -3.28
CA MET A 579 -11.52 -41.89 -4.59
C MET A 579 -13.05 -41.72 -4.56
N ARG A 580 -13.68 -41.93 -3.39
CA ARG A 580 -15.15 -41.83 -3.20
C ARG A 580 -15.69 -40.40 -3.13
N GLU A 581 -14.82 -39.43 -2.86
CA GLU A 581 -15.16 -38.02 -2.55
C GLU A 581 -14.89 -37.09 -3.74
N ARG A 582 -14.52 -37.65 -4.90
CA ARG A 582 -14.24 -36.89 -6.12
C ARG A 582 -15.52 -36.66 -6.92
N SER A 583 -15.68 -35.47 -7.50
CA SER A 583 -16.85 -35.04 -8.28
C SER A 583 -17.18 -35.97 -9.44
N TYR A 584 -16.17 -36.63 -10.03
CA TYR A 584 -16.34 -37.62 -11.10
C TYR A 584 -16.52 -39.06 -10.61
N TYR A 585 -16.54 -39.34 -9.30
CA TYR A 585 -16.73 -40.69 -8.76
C TYR A 585 -18.17 -41.17 -8.88
N ARG A 586 -18.47 -41.84 -10.00
CA ARG A 586 -19.68 -42.66 -10.12
C ARG A 586 -19.39 -44.04 -9.55
N GLY A 587 -19.88 -44.29 -8.34
CA GLY A 587 -19.70 -45.55 -7.61
C GLY A 587 -20.12 -46.78 -8.44
N ARG A 588 -19.40 -47.90 -8.27
CA ARG A 588 -19.66 -49.15 -9.01
C ARG A 588 -21.04 -49.72 -8.69
N LYS A 589 -22.04 -49.43 -9.54
CA LYS A 589 -23.29 -50.22 -9.58
C LYS A 589 -22.95 -51.67 -9.93
N LYS A 590 -23.08 -52.56 -8.93
CA LYS A 590 -22.99 -54.02 -9.10
C LYS A 590 -24.23 -54.45 -9.90
N GLY A 591 -24.03 -54.96 -11.12
CA GLY A 591 -25.09 -54.98 -12.13
C GLY A 591 -25.95 -56.25 -12.20
N LYS A 592 -26.93 -56.19 -13.12
CA LYS A 592 -27.45 -57.30 -13.93
C LYS A 592 -27.29 -56.83 -15.40
N LYS A 593 -26.69 -57.60 -16.31
CA LYS A 593 -27.30 -58.70 -17.09
C LYS A 593 -28.63 -58.28 -17.74
N LYS A 594 -28.91 -58.53 -19.02
CA LYS A 594 -28.16 -59.13 -20.16
C LYS A 594 -29.04 -58.93 -21.42
N ASP A 595 -28.54 -59.24 -22.62
CA ASP A 595 -29.31 -59.46 -23.86
C ASP A 595 -29.96 -58.20 -24.49
N GLN A 596 -30.32 -58.14 -25.78
CA GLN A 596 -29.69 -58.66 -27.02
C GLN A 596 -30.22 -57.82 -28.22
N VAL A 597 -29.44 -57.75 -29.30
CA VAL A 597 -29.86 -57.72 -30.73
C VAL A 597 -31.14 -56.95 -31.14
N GLY A 598 -30.98 -55.97 -32.06
CA GLY A 598 -31.74 -56.00 -33.33
C GLY A 598 -32.73 -54.87 -33.67
N LYS A 599 -32.45 -54.20 -34.79
CA LYS A 599 -33.36 -53.68 -35.85
C LYS A 599 -34.72 -53.02 -35.47
N GLY A 600 -34.92 -51.81 -36.02
CA GLY A 600 -36.03 -51.55 -36.95
C GLY A 600 -37.38 -51.04 -36.42
N THR A 601 -37.59 -49.73 -36.55
CA THR A 601 -38.78 -49.04 -37.13
C THR A 601 -40.23 -49.50 -36.86
N GLN A 602 -41.09 -48.50 -36.58
CA GLN A 602 -42.57 -48.52 -36.50
C GLN A 602 -43.17 -49.28 -35.30
N GLY A 603 -44.06 -48.72 -34.46
CA GLY A 603 -44.53 -47.34 -34.32
C GLY A 603 -46.05 -47.23 -34.11
N SER A 604 -46.53 -47.11 -32.86
CA SER A 604 -47.88 -46.59 -32.54
C SER A 604 -48.02 -46.15 -31.08
N THR A 605 -48.40 -44.88 -30.86
CA THR A 605 -49.41 -44.35 -29.89
C THR A 605 -49.48 -44.92 -28.45
N THR A 606 -49.55 -44.18 -27.34
CA THR A 606 -49.76 -42.75 -26.97
C THR A 606 -49.17 -42.52 -25.56
N ALA A 607 -48.89 -41.33 -25.00
CA ALA A 607 -49.22 -39.94 -25.34
C ALA A 607 -48.08 -38.96 -24.90
N GLY A 608 -48.05 -37.75 -25.47
CA GLY A 608 -47.39 -36.58 -24.85
C GLY A 608 -46.16 -35.97 -25.55
N SER A 609 -46.31 -35.39 -26.76
CA SER A 609 -45.40 -34.32 -27.25
C SER A 609 -45.89 -33.60 -28.51
N SER A 610 -45.63 -32.30 -28.57
CA SER A 610 -45.35 -31.43 -29.73
C SER A 610 -44.88 -30.08 -29.15
N GLU A 611 -43.99 -29.29 -29.75
CA GLU A 611 -43.71 -29.06 -31.18
C GLU A 611 -42.26 -29.34 -31.61
N LEU A 612 -42.01 -29.25 -32.93
CA LEU A 612 -40.81 -29.68 -33.64
C LEU A 612 -40.20 -28.58 -34.51
N ASP A 613 -38.86 -28.61 -34.60
CA ASP A 613 -37.95 -28.47 -35.76
C ASP A 613 -38.19 -27.48 -36.93
N ALA A 614 -37.09 -27.17 -37.63
CA ALA A 614 -36.91 -26.04 -38.54
C ALA A 614 -36.98 -26.39 -40.05
N SER A 615 -36.92 -25.36 -40.91
CA SER A 615 -36.57 -25.55 -42.32
C SER A 615 -35.80 -24.36 -42.95
N ARG A 616 -34.70 -24.69 -43.67
CA ARG A 616 -33.96 -23.89 -44.67
C ARG A 616 -33.20 -22.63 -44.17
N THR A 617 -31.96 -22.30 -44.56
CA THR A 617 -31.00 -22.86 -45.56
C THR A 617 -29.54 -22.45 -45.22
N ALA A 618 -28.53 -23.09 -45.85
CA ALA A 618 -27.08 -22.80 -45.71
C ALA A 618 -26.68 -21.39 -46.26
N SER A 619 -25.50 -20.79 -46.04
CA SER A 619 -24.11 -21.32 -46.08
C SER A 619 -23.04 -20.30 -45.61
N SER A 620 -21.79 -20.74 -45.37
CA SER A 620 -20.57 -19.96 -45.03
C SER A 620 -19.74 -19.59 -46.31
N PRO A 621 -18.57 -18.89 -46.32
CA PRO A 621 -17.61 -18.54 -45.25
C PRO A 621 -17.05 -17.06 -45.31
N PRO A 622 -15.74 -16.71 -45.12
CA PRO A 622 -15.25 -16.04 -43.91
C PRO A 622 -14.49 -14.68 -44.12
N THR A 623 -13.82 -14.20 -43.05
CA THR A 623 -12.73 -13.17 -42.95
C THR A 623 -13.07 -11.72 -42.52
N SER A 624 -12.10 -11.13 -41.80
CA SER A 624 -11.91 -9.69 -41.49
C SER A 624 -11.18 -8.98 -42.67
N PRO A 625 -11.06 -7.63 -42.78
CA PRO A 625 -11.11 -6.60 -41.72
C PRO A 625 -11.85 -5.26 -42.05
N ARG A 626 -11.62 -4.24 -41.20
CA ARG A 626 -11.84 -2.75 -41.31
C ARG A 626 -11.77 -2.15 -42.74
N PRO A 627 -12.22 -0.89 -43.02
CA PRO A 627 -12.80 0.16 -42.13
C PRO A 627 -14.02 0.95 -42.72
N GLY A 628 -14.52 2.00 -42.02
CA GLY A 628 -15.15 3.16 -42.68
C GLY A 628 -16.48 3.72 -42.13
N SER A 629 -16.44 4.99 -41.68
CA SER A 629 -17.44 6.08 -41.83
C SER A 629 -18.95 5.84 -42.05
N GLY A 630 -19.77 6.67 -41.37
CA GLY A 630 -21.15 7.04 -41.78
C GLY A 630 -22.21 6.79 -40.71
N THR A 631 -22.58 7.80 -39.91
CA THR A 631 -23.87 8.55 -40.04
C THR A 631 -25.09 7.65 -40.19
N ALA A 632 -25.86 7.43 -39.11
CA ALA A 632 -27.15 8.11 -38.82
C ALA A 632 -28.31 7.54 -39.69
N VAL A 633 -29.59 7.46 -39.28
CA VAL A 633 -30.45 8.26 -38.39
C VAL A 633 -31.53 7.32 -37.77
N SER A 634 -32.25 7.79 -36.74
CA SER A 634 -33.58 7.43 -36.17
C SER A 634 -34.51 6.41 -36.91
N ALA A 635 -35.53 5.79 -36.31
CA ALA A 635 -36.41 6.32 -35.24
C ALA A 635 -37.32 5.26 -34.55
N THR A 636 -37.75 5.59 -33.32
CA THR A 636 -39.08 5.38 -32.70
C THR A 636 -39.91 4.09 -32.93
N SER A 637 -40.32 3.46 -31.82
CA SER A 637 -41.74 3.44 -31.40
C SER A 637 -41.92 3.04 -29.92
N ASN A 638 -43.01 3.49 -29.28
CA ASN A 638 -43.32 3.33 -27.85
C ASN A 638 -43.95 1.97 -27.51
N VAL A 639 -44.01 1.60 -26.21
CA VAL A 639 -45.22 1.11 -25.48
C VAL A 639 -44.96 0.96 -23.96
N ILE A 640 -46.01 1.06 -23.12
CA ILE A 640 -46.05 1.25 -21.64
C ILE A 640 -47.14 0.32 -21.07
N PRO A 641 -46.92 -0.53 -20.02
CA PRO A 641 -46.94 -0.15 -18.58
C PRO A 641 -46.02 -1.07 -17.70
N PRO A 642 -46.16 -1.28 -16.35
CA PRO A 642 -46.95 -0.61 -15.28
C PRO A 642 -46.14 -0.17 -14.02
N ARG A 643 -46.89 0.23 -12.98
CA ARG A 643 -46.55 1.12 -11.84
C ARG A 643 -46.96 0.50 -10.50
N HIS A 644 -46.14 0.60 -9.45
CA HIS A 644 -46.55 0.65 -8.02
C HIS A 644 -45.48 1.45 -7.25
N GLN A 645 -45.74 2.70 -6.82
CA GLN A 645 -46.40 3.17 -5.58
C GLN A 645 -45.41 3.51 -4.45
N LYS A 646 -45.60 4.70 -3.86
CA LYS A 646 -44.83 5.29 -2.75
C LYS A 646 -45.73 5.47 -1.52
N PRO A 647 -45.15 5.68 -0.32
CA PRO A 647 -45.71 6.57 0.70
C PRO A 647 -45.18 8.01 0.59
N ALA A 648 -45.98 8.97 1.09
CA ALA A 648 -45.62 10.38 1.31
C ALA A 648 -45.23 10.59 2.80
N GLY A 649 -44.71 11.72 3.29
CA GLY A 649 -44.32 13.00 2.67
C GLY A 649 -44.33 14.13 3.73
N ALA A 650 -43.54 15.20 3.54
CA ALA A 650 -43.57 16.41 4.38
C ALA A 650 -43.25 17.67 3.54
N PRO A 651 -43.76 18.86 3.89
CA PRO A 651 -43.92 19.95 2.91
C PRO A 651 -42.75 20.95 2.87
N ALA A 652 -42.41 21.42 1.67
CA ALA A 652 -41.52 22.56 1.44
C ALA A 652 -42.25 23.75 0.80
N THR A 653 -41.80 24.96 1.13
CA THR A 653 -42.51 26.22 0.90
C THR A 653 -42.35 26.81 -0.49
N LYS A 654 -43.39 27.56 -0.94
CA LYS A 654 -43.40 28.24 -2.25
C LYS A 654 -42.38 29.37 -2.33
N LYS A 655 -41.57 29.41 -3.40
CA LYS A 655 -40.93 30.65 -3.91
C LYS A 655 -41.30 30.86 -5.38
N LYS A 656 -41.69 32.09 -5.72
CA LYS A 656 -42.13 32.51 -7.06
C LYS A 656 -40.95 32.51 -8.05
N GLN A 657 -41.17 32.04 -9.28
CA GLN A 657 -40.33 32.39 -10.43
C GLN A 657 -40.86 33.69 -11.08
N GLN A 658 -39.92 34.52 -11.57
CA GLN A 658 -40.21 35.75 -12.32
C GLN A 658 -40.48 35.44 -13.80
N GLN A 659 -41.40 36.19 -14.42
CA GLN A 659 -41.56 36.20 -15.87
C GLN A 659 -40.59 37.20 -16.53
N LYS A 660 -40.07 36.83 -17.70
CA LYS A 660 -39.25 37.70 -18.56
C LYS A 660 -40.10 38.77 -19.28
N LYS A 661 -39.56 39.98 -19.44
CA LYS A 661 -39.89 40.88 -20.56
C LYS A 661 -38.60 41.37 -21.25
N LYS A 662 -38.70 41.62 -22.55
CA LYS A 662 -37.61 41.99 -23.50
C LYS A 662 -37.48 43.52 -23.65
N LYS A 663 -36.39 43.93 -24.33
CA LYS A 663 -35.96 45.28 -24.78
C LYS A 663 -35.21 46.07 -23.69
N GLY A 664 -34.10 46.76 -23.97
CA GLY A 664 -33.28 46.85 -25.20
C GLY A 664 -32.26 48.00 -25.13
N ALA A 665 -31.37 48.08 -26.14
CA ALA A 665 -30.45 49.19 -26.48
C ALA A 665 -29.16 49.45 -25.64
N LYS A 666 -28.03 49.32 -26.36
CA LYS A 666 -26.81 50.18 -26.46
C LYS A 666 -26.31 51.06 -25.29
N GLY A 667 -24.98 51.06 -25.17
CA GLY A 667 -24.15 52.07 -24.48
C GLY A 667 -23.72 51.61 -23.08
N GLY A 668 -22.46 51.77 -22.64
CA GLY A 668 -21.28 52.36 -23.28
C GLY A 668 -20.54 53.23 -22.26
N TRP A 669 -19.24 52.92 -22.05
CA TRP A 669 -18.37 53.36 -20.95
C TRP A 669 -18.64 52.65 -19.61
#